data_AF-A0A1V5VY69-F1
#
_entry.id   AF-A0A1V5VY69-F1
#
_cell.length_a   1.000
_cell.length_b   1.000
_cell.length_c   1.000
_cell.angle_alpha   90.00
_cell.angle_beta   90.00
_cell.angle_gamma   90.00
#
_symmetry.space_group_name_H-M   'P 1'
#
loop_
_entity.id
_entity.type
_entity.pdbx_description
1 polymer ?
#
loop_
_entity_poly.entity_id
_entity_poly.type
_entity_poly.pdbx_seq_one_letter_code
_entity_poly.pdbx_strand_id
1 'polypeptide(L)'
;MAADDEKATSPGDVLRALFNDYGPCLVLVDEWVAYARQLHDQGDLPGGSFETHFTFAQALTESAKLARQCLLVISLPASDTTGSPHAPVDDVEVGGERGRAALDRLRNAVGRVESSWRPASAEEGFEIVRRRLFEPLIAPEQYTARDVTARAFYELYRTQAAEFPPETREAEYEQRIKAAYPIHPEIFDRLYTDWSTLLKFQRTRGVLRLMAAVIHSLWEKGDRNPLILPATLPIEDPRVQFELTRYLSDNWLPVIAKDVDGPNALPLQLDNEVPNLGKYAACRRVARTIYLGSAPTATAANRGLEDRRIKLGCVMPGESPAVFGDALRRLSGAATYLYQDAARYWYSTQPTVTKMAEDRAEQLKRDPDAVVAELDRRLRADLRKTGDFNRVHPLPHSGADVPDDWDARLVVLGPEYPYSKEQDSPALLAAQAIYEMRGNTPRLFRNTLVFLAVDRARLQDLDEAVRRYLAWNSILSEKETLDLSPHQVKQAETQRTSADSTVTARIPEAYQWLLTPVQASPQAPVTWQADRLTGQDALAVRASKKLRTDDSLVTTLAGTVLRAEMDKIPLWRGDHVAVRQLVEDFARYPYLPRLKDATVLLAAIREGLSLLLWMQESFAYADSYDEAAGRYRGLRAGELVTLSADNLNGLLVKPAVAQRQLEAERQPITPPSPQPPGPGPGVGLSGEPGPQPPRPPEPPASHAPKRFHGSVVLDATRAGRDAGKIADEVIAHLVGLVGASVTVTLEIEAEIPGGAPEHVVRTVTENARTLKFTSQGFEEE
;
A
#
# COMPACT_ATOMS: atom_id res chain seq x y z
N MET A 1 -85.23 11.94 -7.32
CA MET A 1 -84.15 11.90 -6.30
C MET A 1 -84.55 11.10 -5.06
N ALA A 2 -85.56 11.47 -4.25
CA ALA A 2 -85.92 10.68 -3.05
C ALA A 2 -86.25 9.21 -3.35
N ALA A 3 -87.04 8.94 -4.40
CA ALA A 3 -87.37 7.58 -4.81
C ALA A 3 -86.19 6.81 -5.44
N ASP A 4 -85.18 7.51 -5.96
CA ASP A 4 -83.98 6.90 -6.55
C ASP A 4 -82.98 6.53 -5.45
N ASP A 5 -82.87 7.38 -4.42
CA ASP A 5 -82.09 7.17 -3.20
C ASP A 5 -82.65 6.00 -2.36
N GLU A 6 -83.96 5.96 -2.14
CA GLU A 6 -84.64 4.82 -1.46
C GLU A 6 -84.43 3.48 -2.18
N LYS A 7 -84.24 3.51 -3.50
CA LYS A 7 -83.98 2.32 -4.32
C LYS A 7 -82.49 2.06 -4.55
N ALA A 8 -81.61 2.92 -4.04
CA ALA A 8 -80.17 2.90 -4.26
C ALA A 8 -79.81 2.84 -5.76
N THR A 9 -80.46 3.68 -6.58
CA THR A 9 -80.33 3.75 -8.05
C THR A 9 -79.84 5.12 -8.53
N SER A 10 -79.30 5.19 -9.75
CA SER A 10 -78.80 6.44 -10.34
C SER A 10 -79.95 7.39 -10.72
N PRO A 11 -79.96 8.66 -10.27
CA PRO A 11 -81.02 9.64 -10.53
C PRO A 11 -80.98 10.24 -11.95
N GLY A 12 -79.99 9.86 -12.78
CA GLY A 12 -79.91 10.27 -14.19
C GLY A 12 -79.89 11.79 -14.41
N ASP A 13 -80.61 12.25 -15.44
CA ASP A 13 -80.64 13.65 -15.91
C ASP A 13 -81.29 14.64 -14.92
N VAL A 14 -81.92 14.15 -13.84
CA VAL A 14 -82.46 15.00 -12.77
C VAL A 14 -81.34 15.81 -12.09
N LEU A 15 -80.11 15.27 -12.05
CA LEU A 15 -78.93 15.97 -11.53
C LEU A 15 -78.62 17.25 -12.32
N ARG A 16 -78.82 17.24 -13.64
CA ARG A 16 -78.59 18.42 -14.49
C ARG A 16 -79.57 19.53 -14.17
N ALA A 17 -80.85 19.20 -13.98
CA ALA A 17 -81.86 20.18 -13.58
C ALA A 17 -81.48 20.80 -12.22
N LEU A 18 -81.08 19.97 -11.25
CA LEU A 18 -80.61 20.41 -9.94
C LEU A 18 -79.41 21.38 -10.04
N PHE A 19 -78.39 21.03 -10.84
CA PHE A 19 -77.21 21.88 -11.03
C PHE A 19 -77.51 23.21 -11.72
N ASN A 20 -78.52 23.25 -12.59
CA ASN A 20 -78.93 24.48 -13.25
C ASN A 20 -79.82 25.37 -12.36
N ASP A 21 -80.71 24.75 -11.57
CA ASP A 21 -81.63 25.48 -10.69
C ASP A 21 -80.90 26.11 -9.49
N TYR A 22 -79.81 25.49 -9.02
CA TYR A 22 -79.04 25.91 -7.86
C TYR A 22 -77.57 26.26 -8.19
N GLY A 23 -77.24 26.52 -9.46
CA GLY A 23 -75.91 26.92 -9.90
C GLY A 23 -75.58 28.38 -9.55
N PRO A 24 -74.27 28.77 -9.50
CA PRO A 24 -73.10 27.96 -9.83
C PRO A 24 -72.73 26.91 -8.77
N CYS A 25 -72.34 25.70 -9.20
CA CYS A 25 -71.98 24.57 -8.33
C CYS A 25 -70.53 24.09 -8.49
N LEU A 26 -69.88 23.76 -7.38
CA LEU A 26 -68.61 23.04 -7.32
C LEU A 26 -68.84 21.75 -6.51
N VAL A 27 -68.69 20.61 -7.17
CA VAL A 27 -68.79 19.29 -6.54
C VAL A 27 -67.38 18.74 -6.38
N LEU A 28 -66.97 18.49 -5.13
CA LEU A 28 -65.67 17.91 -4.79
C LEU A 28 -65.90 16.48 -4.28
N VAL A 29 -65.31 15.50 -4.94
CA VAL A 29 -65.37 14.10 -4.52
C VAL A 29 -63.97 13.62 -4.21
N ASP A 30 -63.74 13.27 -2.94
CA ASP A 30 -62.49 12.68 -2.47
C ASP A 30 -62.70 11.22 -2.04
N GLU A 31 -61.64 10.41 -2.11
CA GLU A 31 -61.65 9.01 -1.67
C GLU A 31 -62.72 8.12 -2.35
N TRP A 32 -63.10 8.44 -3.59
CA TRP A 32 -64.17 7.73 -4.31
C TRP A 32 -63.86 6.23 -4.47
N VAL A 33 -62.61 5.87 -4.76
CA VAL A 33 -62.17 4.47 -4.85
C VAL A 33 -62.31 3.74 -3.52
N ALA A 34 -61.95 4.41 -2.41
CA ALA A 34 -62.02 3.83 -1.07
C ALA A 34 -63.46 3.59 -0.60
N TYR A 35 -64.41 4.40 -1.09
CA TYR A 35 -65.83 4.16 -0.95
C TYR A 35 -66.31 3.01 -1.85
N ALA A 36 -66.00 3.08 -3.15
CA ALA A 36 -66.47 2.13 -4.15
C ALA A 36 -66.01 0.69 -3.87
N ARG A 37 -64.81 0.48 -3.30
CA ARG A 37 -64.31 -0.87 -2.96
C ARG A 37 -65.10 -1.57 -1.84
N GLN A 38 -65.88 -0.83 -1.06
CA GLN A 38 -66.73 -1.39 0.00
C GLN A 38 -68.05 -1.95 -0.55
N LEU A 39 -68.45 -1.51 -1.75
CA LEU A 39 -69.68 -1.94 -2.40
C LEU A 39 -69.56 -3.36 -2.96
N HIS A 40 -70.69 -4.06 -2.99
CA HIS A 40 -70.79 -5.41 -3.56
C HIS A 40 -72.16 -5.66 -4.21
N ASP A 41 -72.25 -6.75 -4.96
CA ASP A 41 -73.38 -7.00 -5.86
C ASP A 41 -74.70 -7.39 -5.18
N GLN A 42 -74.71 -7.57 -3.85
CA GLN A 42 -75.89 -8.02 -3.11
C GLN A 42 -76.97 -6.94 -2.89
N GLY A 43 -76.70 -5.67 -3.23
CA GLY A 43 -77.72 -4.59 -3.28
C GLY A 43 -78.39 -4.25 -1.94
N ASP A 44 -77.78 -4.63 -0.84
CA ASP A 44 -78.18 -4.44 0.56
C ASP A 44 -77.60 -3.16 1.19
N LEU A 45 -76.64 -2.53 0.53
CA LEU A 45 -76.02 -1.29 0.97
C LEU A 45 -76.80 -0.07 0.45
N PRO A 46 -76.94 1.00 1.27
CA PRO A 46 -77.60 2.25 0.85
C PRO A 46 -76.97 2.90 -0.39
N GLY A 47 -75.67 2.62 -0.67
CA GLY A 47 -74.94 3.12 -1.84
C GLY A 47 -75.22 2.37 -3.14
N GLY A 48 -76.06 1.33 -3.12
CA GLY A 48 -76.37 0.49 -4.26
C GLY A 48 -75.33 -0.62 -4.47
N SER A 49 -75.49 -1.34 -5.59
CA SER A 49 -74.51 -2.35 -6.00
C SER A 49 -73.27 -1.69 -6.62
N PHE A 50 -72.20 -2.49 -6.74
CA PHE A 50 -70.97 -2.05 -7.38
C PHE A 50 -71.22 -1.49 -8.79
N GLU A 51 -72.02 -2.17 -9.63
CA GLU A 51 -72.40 -1.72 -10.98
C GLU A 51 -73.24 -0.42 -10.99
N THR A 52 -74.23 -0.31 -10.09
CA THR A 52 -75.11 0.86 -10.02
C THR A 52 -74.33 2.12 -9.65
N HIS A 53 -73.29 1.98 -8.83
CA HIS A 53 -72.44 3.09 -8.43
C HIS A 53 -71.63 3.68 -9.60
N PHE A 54 -71.16 2.87 -10.55
CA PHE A 54 -70.50 3.39 -11.76
C PHE A 54 -71.49 4.05 -12.70
N THR A 55 -72.72 3.55 -12.76
CA THR A 55 -73.81 4.20 -13.50
C THR A 55 -74.13 5.57 -12.91
N PHE A 56 -74.07 5.71 -11.58
CA PHE A 56 -74.13 7.00 -10.90
C PHE A 56 -72.95 7.90 -11.25
N ALA A 57 -71.71 7.38 -11.22
CA ALA A 57 -70.52 8.15 -11.59
C ALA A 57 -70.59 8.72 -13.02
N GLN A 58 -71.07 7.92 -13.97
CA GLN A 58 -71.29 8.36 -15.35
C GLN A 58 -72.43 9.39 -15.44
N ALA A 59 -73.54 9.19 -14.75
CA ALA A 59 -74.64 10.16 -14.73
C ALA A 59 -74.21 11.50 -14.11
N LEU A 60 -73.41 11.47 -13.05
CA LEU A 60 -72.89 12.66 -12.37
C LEU A 60 -71.96 13.48 -13.28
N THR A 61 -71.02 12.82 -13.96
CA THR A 61 -70.06 13.46 -14.88
C THR A 61 -70.74 14.06 -16.11
N GLU A 62 -71.67 13.34 -16.74
CA GLU A 62 -72.43 13.85 -17.89
C GLU A 62 -73.40 14.99 -17.49
N SER A 63 -74.05 14.87 -16.33
CA SER A 63 -74.94 15.93 -15.83
C SER A 63 -74.18 17.21 -15.50
N ALA A 64 -72.98 17.10 -14.90
CA ALA A 64 -72.12 18.25 -14.63
C ALA A 64 -71.65 18.92 -15.93
N LYS A 65 -71.27 18.14 -16.95
CA LYS A 65 -70.88 18.64 -18.28
C LYS A 65 -72.00 19.39 -19.00
N LEU A 66 -73.24 18.92 -18.87
CA LEU A 66 -74.41 19.52 -19.53
C LEU A 66 -75.01 20.70 -18.73
N ALA A 67 -74.60 20.91 -17.48
CA ALA A 67 -75.03 22.04 -16.66
C ALA A 67 -74.28 23.33 -17.05
N ARG A 68 -74.92 24.50 -16.90
CA ARG A 68 -74.36 25.77 -17.38
C ARG A 68 -73.17 26.27 -16.56
N GLN A 69 -73.22 26.07 -15.24
CA GLN A 69 -72.21 26.59 -14.29
C GLN A 69 -71.91 25.53 -13.22
N CYS A 70 -71.50 24.33 -13.63
CA CYS A 70 -71.08 23.30 -12.68
C CYS A 70 -69.67 22.79 -12.97
N LEU A 71 -68.87 22.63 -11.92
CA LEU A 71 -67.56 21.99 -11.99
C LEU A 71 -67.56 20.78 -11.06
N LEU A 72 -67.16 19.62 -11.59
CA LEU A 72 -66.97 18.39 -10.83
C LEU A 72 -65.46 18.11 -10.76
N VAL A 73 -64.93 18.07 -9.54
CA VAL A 73 -63.52 17.75 -9.27
C VAL A 73 -63.48 16.44 -8.51
N ILE A 74 -62.76 15.48 -9.05
CA ILE A 74 -62.62 14.14 -8.49
C ILE A 74 -61.14 13.87 -8.25
N SER A 75 -60.78 13.43 -7.05
CA SER A 75 -59.46 12.84 -6.80
C SER A 75 -59.53 11.32 -6.99
N LEU A 76 -58.71 10.81 -7.89
CA LEU A 76 -58.48 9.38 -8.06
C LEU A 76 -57.00 9.09 -7.70
N PRO A 77 -56.72 7.99 -6.97
CA PRO A 77 -55.35 7.52 -6.74
C PRO A 77 -54.60 7.41 -8.07
N ALA A 78 -53.40 8.00 -8.13
CA ALA A 78 -52.55 7.87 -9.30
C ALA A 78 -51.95 6.45 -9.32
N SER A 79 -52.41 5.58 -10.21
CA SER A 79 -51.61 4.41 -10.56
C SER A 79 -50.45 4.89 -11.43
N ASP A 80 -49.21 4.81 -10.93
CA ASP A 80 -48.00 4.98 -11.72
C ASP A 80 -47.90 3.83 -12.76
N THR A 81 -48.73 3.85 -13.80
CA THR A 81 -48.70 2.89 -14.91
C THR A 81 -47.82 3.35 -16.08
N THR A 82 -47.11 4.47 -15.94
CA THR A 82 -46.30 5.02 -17.05
C THR A 82 -44.84 4.54 -17.05
N GLY A 83 -44.42 3.70 -16.10
CA GLY A 83 -43.07 3.14 -16.03
C GLY A 83 -43.07 1.63 -15.85
N SER A 84 -42.95 0.88 -16.95
CA SER A 84 -42.71 -0.57 -17.02
C SER A 84 -43.89 -1.51 -16.69
N PRO A 85 -44.19 -2.52 -17.54
CA PRO A 85 -45.23 -3.54 -17.29
C PRO A 85 -44.92 -4.51 -16.13
N HIS A 86 -43.84 -4.26 -15.38
CA HIS A 86 -43.40 -5.04 -14.22
C HIS A 86 -43.35 -4.21 -12.92
N ALA A 87 -43.76 -2.94 -12.93
CA ALA A 87 -43.95 -2.19 -11.69
C ALA A 87 -45.25 -2.68 -11.01
N PRO A 88 -45.20 -3.23 -9.79
CA PRO A 88 -46.41 -3.63 -9.08
C PRO A 88 -47.27 -2.38 -8.86
N VAL A 89 -48.51 -2.40 -9.36
CA VAL A 89 -49.52 -1.39 -9.04
C VAL A 89 -49.67 -1.35 -7.52
N ASP A 90 -49.40 -0.20 -6.89
CA ASP A 90 -49.39 -0.03 -5.43
C ASP A 90 -50.70 -0.52 -4.78
N ASP A 91 -50.66 -1.75 -4.25
CA ASP A 91 -51.81 -2.42 -3.61
C ASP A 91 -52.25 -1.71 -2.30
N VAL A 92 -51.40 -0.84 -1.76
CA VAL A 92 -51.59 -0.19 -0.46
C VAL A 92 -52.58 0.96 -0.52
N GLU A 93 -52.55 1.80 -1.56
CA GLU A 93 -53.50 2.92 -1.70
C GLU A 93 -54.86 2.46 -2.25
N VAL A 94 -54.82 1.46 -3.14
CA VAL A 94 -56.01 1.01 -3.84
C VAL A 94 -56.80 -0.03 -3.01
N GLY A 95 -56.13 -0.76 -2.11
CA GLY A 95 -56.79 -1.66 -1.16
C GLY A 95 -57.12 -3.05 -1.74
N GLY A 96 -56.20 -3.61 -2.53
CA GLY A 96 -56.30 -4.95 -3.12
C GLY A 96 -57.12 -5.02 -4.43
N GLU A 97 -57.46 -6.24 -4.86
CA GLU A 97 -58.09 -6.52 -6.16
C GLU A 97 -59.40 -5.74 -6.41
N ARG A 98 -60.26 -5.63 -5.39
CA ARG A 98 -61.53 -4.88 -5.49
C ARG A 98 -61.31 -3.39 -5.69
N GLY A 99 -60.28 -2.85 -5.07
CA GLY A 99 -59.88 -1.46 -5.28
C GLY A 99 -59.39 -1.22 -6.70
N ARG A 100 -58.59 -2.14 -7.26
CA ARG A 100 -58.09 -2.04 -8.64
C ARG A 100 -59.25 -2.04 -9.63
N ALA A 101 -60.18 -2.97 -9.44
CA ALA A 101 -61.40 -3.03 -10.22
C ALA A 101 -62.24 -1.73 -10.10
N ALA A 102 -62.32 -1.14 -8.90
CA ALA A 102 -63.03 0.11 -8.69
C ALA A 102 -62.35 1.31 -9.37
N LEU A 103 -61.03 1.40 -9.27
CA LEU A 103 -60.25 2.46 -9.91
C LEU A 103 -60.34 2.39 -11.44
N ASP A 104 -60.16 1.21 -12.04
CA ASP A 104 -60.21 1.05 -13.49
C ASP A 104 -61.60 1.41 -14.05
N ARG A 105 -62.66 1.03 -13.35
CA ARG A 105 -64.03 1.36 -13.75
C ARG A 105 -64.36 2.84 -13.56
N LEU A 106 -63.93 3.46 -12.46
CA LEU A 106 -64.08 4.92 -12.26
C LEU A 106 -63.32 5.69 -13.34
N ARG A 107 -62.08 5.29 -13.67
CA ARG A 107 -61.31 5.89 -14.77
C ARG A 107 -62.01 5.77 -16.11
N ASN A 108 -62.62 4.63 -16.41
CA ASN A 108 -63.37 4.46 -17.66
C ASN A 108 -64.66 5.30 -17.72
N ALA A 109 -65.35 5.45 -16.58
CA ALA A 109 -66.55 6.27 -16.49
C ALA A 109 -66.25 7.78 -16.59
N VAL A 110 -65.21 8.23 -15.90
CA VAL A 110 -64.80 9.65 -15.81
C VAL A 110 -63.97 10.07 -17.04
N GLY A 111 -63.12 9.19 -17.56
CA GLY A 111 -62.17 9.44 -18.65
C GLY A 111 -62.79 9.87 -19.98
N ARG A 112 -64.10 9.66 -20.17
CA ARG A 112 -64.83 10.13 -21.37
C ARG A 112 -65.12 11.63 -21.36
N VAL A 113 -65.10 12.25 -20.19
CA VAL A 113 -65.53 13.64 -19.97
C VAL A 113 -64.45 14.48 -19.28
N GLU A 114 -63.45 13.83 -18.67
CA GLU A 114 -62.44 14.52 -17.87
C GLU A 114 -61.52 15.43 -18.67
N SER A 115 -61.15 16.54 -18.03
CA SER A 115 -59.93 17.27 -18.33
C SER A 115 -58.96 16.98 -17.20
N SER A 116 -57.88 16.25 -17.49
CA SER A 116 -56.90 15.89 -16.45
C SER A 116 -56.17 17.16 -16.00
N TRP A 117 -56.37 17.53 -14.73
CA TRP A 117 -55.68 18.64 -14.10
C TRP A 117 -54.75 18.11 -13.02
N ARG A 118 -53.47 18.48 -13.08
CA ARG A 118 -52.52 18.21 -12.00
C ARG A 118 -52.60 19.39 -11.02
N PRO A 119 -53.13 19.20 -9.79
CA PRO A 119 -53.47 20.32 -8.90
C PRO A 119 -52.29 21.16 -8.41
N ALA A 120 -51.07 20.60 -8.47
CA ALA A 120 -49.84 21.31 -8.15
C ALA A 120 -48.66 20.72 -8.94
N SER A 121 -47.94 21.58 -9.65
CA SER A 121 -46.58 21.29 -10.13
C SER A 121 -45.56 21.36 -8.97
N ALA A 122 -44.35 20.85 -9.19
CA ALA A 122 -43.27 21.00 -8.21
C ALA A 122 -42.98 22.49 -7.90
N GLU A 123 -43.18 23.38 -8.87
CA GLU A 123 -42.98 24.82 -8.73
C GLU A 123 -44.09 25.51 -7.91
N GLU A 124 -45.34 25.05 -8.04
CA GLU A 124 -46.45 25.52 -7.19
C GLU A 124 -46.39 24.97 -5.77
N GLY A 125 -45.66 23.86 -5.55
CA GLY A 125 -45.41 23.31 -4.22
C GLY A 125 -44.77 24.33 -3.27
N PHE A 126 -43.86 25.17 -3.78
CA PHE A 126 -43.20 26.21 -3.00
C PHE A 126 -44.21 27.24 -2.46
N GLU A 127 -45.15 27.65 -3.30
CA GLU A 127 -46.20 28.61 -2.94
C GLU A 127 -47.16 28.06 -1.87
N ILE A 128 -47.50 26.76 -1.96
CA ILE A 128 -48.38 26.11 -0.98
C ILE A 128 -47.72 26.11 0.40
N VAL A 129 -46.44 25.72 0.47
CA VAL A 129 -45.69 25.69 1.73
C VAL A 129 -45.53 27.10 2.29
N ARG A 130 -45.16 28.06 1.45
CA ARG A 130 -45.02 29.48 1.84
C ARG A 130 -46.33 30.04 2.41
N ARG A 131 -47.44 29.92 1.68
CA ARG A 131 -48.75 30.47 2.09
C ARG A 131 -49.31 29.83 3.36
N ARG A 132 -48.92 28.58 3.66
CA ARG A 132 -49.37 27.88 4.88
C ARG A 132 -48.50 28.16 6.10
N LEU A 133 -47.19 28.38 5.92
CA LEU A 133 -46.24 28.50 7.02
C LEU A 133 -45.80 29.94 7.31
N PHE A 134 -45.98 30.87 6.37
CA PHE A 134 -45.62 32.27 6.53
C PHE A 134 -46.82 33.17 6.26
N GLU A 135 -46.84 34.31 6.97
CA GLU A 135 -47.76 35.40 6.68
C GLU A 135 -47.47 35.99 5.28
N PRO A 136 -48.49 36.47 4.55
CA PRO A 136 -48.27 37.13 3.27
C PRO A 136 -47.41 38.38 3.46
N LEU A 137 -46.61 38.71 2.44
CA LEU A 137 -45.91 39.98 2.39
C LEU A 137 -46.94 41.08 2.11
N ILE A 138 -47.06 42.06 2.99
CA ILE A 138 -48.05 43.15 2.87
C ILE A 138 -47.34 44.52 2.79
N ALA A 139 -46.20 44.66 3.47
CA ALA A 139 -45.49 45.92 3.58
C ALA A 139 -44.46 46.11 2.45
N PRO A 140 -44.34 47.33 1.86
CA PRO A 140 -43.36 47.60 0.80
C PRO A 140 -41.91 47.26 1.17
N GLU A 141 -41.53 47.40 2.45
CA GLU A 141 -40.19 47.06 2.93
C GLU A 141 -39.90 45.57 2.80
N GLN A 142 -40.91 44.71 2.97
CA GLN A 142 -40.77 43.26 2.87
C GLN A 142 -40.52 42.81 1.42
N TYR A 143 -41.22 43.43 0.46
CA TYR A 143 -40.96 43.20 -0.97
C TYR A 143 -39.56 43.65 -1.37
N THR A 144 -39.12 44.80 -0.85
CA THR A 144 -37.77 45.31 -1.06
C THR A 144 -36.71 44.34 -0.49
N ALA A 145 -36.93 43.85 0.74
CA ALA A 145 -36.03 42.89 1.38
C ALA A 145 -35.92 41.58 0.59
N ARG A 146 -37.05 41.04 0.10
CA ARG A 146 -37.08 39.88 -0.80
C ARG A 146 -36.24 40.12 -2.06
N ASP A 147 -36.48 41.23 -2.73
CA ASP A 147 -35.86 41.51 -4.03
C ASP A 147 -34.36 41.77 -3.90
N VAL A 148 -33.93 42.48 -2.84
CA VAL A 148 -32.51 42.68 -2.52
C VAL A 148 -31.83 41.35 -2.19
N THR A 149 -32.48 40.50 -1.39
CA THR A 149 -31.95 39.18 -1.04
C THR A 149 -31.80 38.31 -2.27
N ALA A 150 -32.86 38.17 -3.08
CA ALA A 150 -32.83 37.39 -4.31
C ALA A 150 -31.75 37.89 -5.27
N ARG A 151 -31.60 39.22 -5.42
CA ARG A 151 -30.55 39.81 -6.25
C ARG A 151 -29.15 39.51 -5.70
N ALA A 152 -28.94 39.58 -4.40
CA ALA A 152 -27.63 39.31 -3.78
C ALA A 152 -27.18 37.85 -4.01
N PHE A 153 -28.10 36.89 -3.87
CA PHE A 153 -27.83 35.48 -4.21
C PHE A 153 -27.60 35.28 -5.71
N TYR A 154 -28.40 35.91 -6.56
CA TYR A 154 -28.22 35.86 -8.02
C TYR A 154 -26.85 36.41 -8.45
N GLU A 155 -26.41 37.55 -7.91
CA GLU A 155 -25.09 38.12 -8.18
C GLU A 155 -23.96 37.23 -7.67
N LEU A 156 -24.11 36.59 -6.50
CA LEU A 156 -23.16 35.60 -6.01
C LEU A 156 -22.97 34.47 -7.02
N TYR A 157 -24.06 33.85 -7.49
CA TYR A 157 -24.00 32.75 -8.45
C TYR A 157 -23.43 33.17 -9.80
N ARG A 158 -23.76 34.37 -10.26
CA ARG A 158 -23.27 34.91 -11.54
C ARG A 158 -21.79 35.26 -11.50
N THR A 159 -21.32 35.90 -10.41
CA THR A 159 -19.92 36.32 -10.27
C THR A 159 -18.98 35.15 -10.02
N GLN A 160 -19.46 34.08 -9.37
CA GLN A 160 -18.70 32.87 -9.06
C GLN A 160 -19.19 31.64 -9.83
N ALA A 161 -19.57 31.82 -11.11
CA ALA A 161 -20.24 30.80 -11.92
C ALA A 161 -19.50 29.45 -12.08
N ALA A 162 -18.19 29.39 -11.84
CA ALA A 162 -17.42 28.14 -11.88
C ALA A 162 -17.73 27.20 -10.69
N GLU A 163 -18.14 27.77 -9.56
CA GLU A 163 -18.34 27.10 -8.28
C GLU A 163 -19.78 26.58 -8.09
N PHE A 164 -20.72 27.00 -8.94
CA PHE A 164 -22.15 26.71 -8.80
C PHE A 164 -22.72 26.00 -10.05
N PRO A 165 -23.90 25.36 -9.95
CA PRO A 165 -24.56 24.73 -11.09
C PRO A 165 -24.95 25.75 -12.18
N PRO A 166 -24.89 25.38 -13.47
CA PRO A 166 -25.05 26.33 -14.58
C PRO A 166 -26.43 26.97 -14.66
N GLU A 167 -27.48 26.35 -14.16
CA GLU A 167 -28.85 26.89 -14.14
C GLU A 167 -29.01 28.10 -13.20
N THR A 168 -28.13 28.23 -12.19
CA THR A 168 -28.25 29.27 -11.15
C THR A 168 -27.89 30.68 -11.65
N ARG A 169 -27.22 30.78 -12.80
CA ARG A 169 -26.84 32.05 -13.43
C ARG A 169 -27.94 32.65 -14.30
N GLU A 170 -29.02 31.90 -14.54
CA GLU A 170 -30.13 32.32 -15.39
C GLU A 170 -31.09 33.22 -14.61
N ALA A 171 -31.68 34.21 -15.29
CA ALA A 171 -32.62 35.15 -14.65
C ALA A 171 -33.87 34.45 -14.10
N GLU A 172 -34.24 33.30 -14.66
CA GLU A 172 -35.32 32.45 -14.17
C GLU A 172 -35.04 31.94 -12.74
N TYR A 173 -33.79 31.65 -12.40
CA TYR A 173 -33.43 31.23 -11.05
C TYR A 173 -33.62 32.35 -10.01
N GLU A 174 -33.35 33.62 -10.38
CA GLU A 174 -33.68 34.77 -9.53
C GLU A 174 -35.19 34.84 -9.24
N GLN A 175 -36.02 34.57 -10.25
CA GLN A 175 -37.48 34.54 -10.06
C GLN A 175 -37.92 33.39 -9.16
N ARG A 176 -37.28 32.21 -9.29
CA ARG A 176 -37.52 31.07 -8.39
C ARG A 176 -37.19 31.42 -6.93
N ILE A 177 -36.08 32.12 -6.68
CA ILE A 177 -35.73 32.58 -5.32
C ILE A 177 -36.80 33.55 -4.79
N LYS A 178 -37.30 34.49 -5.62
CA LYS A 178 -38.37 35.42 -5.22
C LYS A 178 -39.68 34.69 -4.89
N ALA A 179 -40.04 33.67 -5.66
CA ALA A 179 -41.25 32.88 -5.44
C ALA A 179 -41.15 32.02 -4.17
N ALA A 180 -39.97 31.46 -3.88
CA ALA A 180 -39.74 30.60 -2.73
C ALA A 180 -39.43 31.34 -1.42
N TYR A 181 -39.13 32.64 -1.47
CA TYR A 181 -38.77 33.45 -0.29
C TYR A 181 -39.75 33.28 0.88
N PRO A 182 -39.27 33.01 2.11
CA PRO A 182 -37.87 33.08 2.58
C PRO A 182 -37.08 31.75 2.54
N ILE A 183 -37.52 30.76 1.74
CA ILE A 183 -36.88 29.45 1.63
C ILE A 183 -36.06 29.38 0.34
N HIS A 184 -34.86 28.82 0.40
CA HIS A 184 -34.04 28.62 -0.80
C HIS A 184 -34.59 27.48 -1.68
N PRO A 185 -34.70 27.65 -3.01
CA PRO A 185 -35.27 26.65 -3.92
C PRO A 185 -34.64 25.25 -3.81
N GLU A 186 -33.33 25.18 -3.56
CA GLU A 186 -32.59 23.93 -3.38
C GLU A 186 -33.19 22.99 -2.31
N ILE A 187 -33.76 23.50 -1.21
CA ILE A 187 -34.41 22.63 -0.20
C ILE A 187 -35.55 21.85 -0.84
N PHE A 188 -36.38 22.54 -1.61
CA PHE A 188 -37.54 21.92 -2.22
C PHE A 188 -37.15 21.00 -3.38
N ASP A 189 -36.13 21.36 -4.15
CA ASP A 189 -35.60 20.48 -5.21
C ASP A 189 -35.16 19.14 -4.61
N ARG A 190 -34.48 19.15 -3.45
CA ARG A 190 -34.13 17.92 -2.72
C ARG A 190 -35.36 17.18 -2.19
N LEU A 191 -36.32 17.87 -1.57
CA LEU A 191 -37.49 17.23 -0.96
C LEU A 191 -38.51 16.67 -1.99
N TYR A 192 -38.73 17.34 -3.12
CA TYR A 192 -39.70 16.92 -4.13
C TYR A 192 -39.11 16.04 -5.23
N THR A 193 -37.78 15.97 -5.34
CA THR A 193 -37.11 15.06 -6.29
C THR A 193 -36.58 13.83 -5.57
N ASP A 194 -35.77 14.02 -4.53
CA ASP A 194 -35.03 12.93 -3.90
C ASP A 194 -35.89 12.26 -2.82
N TRP A 195 -36.46 13.03 -1.89
CA TRP A 195 -37.25 12.46 -0.79
C TRP A 195 -38.60 11.90 -1.25
N SER A 196 -39.17 12.41 -2.34
CA SER A 196 -40.40 11.87 -2.93
C SER A 196 -40.25 10.47 -3.51
N THR A 197 -39.01 9.98 -3.69
CA THR A 197 -38.75 8.59 -4.10
C THR A 197 -38.99 7.59 -2.97
N LEU A 198 -39.05 8.06 -1.72
CA LEU A 198 -39.31 7.21 -0.56
C LEU A 198 -40.80 6.86 -0.47
N LEU A 199 -41.12 5.57 -0.49
CA LEU A 199 -42.50 5.04 -0.43
C LEU A 199 -43.34 5.60 0.74
N LYS A 200 -42.72 5.86 1.89
CA LYS A 200 -43.41 6.37 3.08
C LYS A 200 -43.55 7.90 3.10
N PHE A 201 -42.90 8.60 2.18
CA PHE A 201 -42.84 10.06 2.18
C PHE A 201 -44.05 10.68 1.48
N GLN A 202 -44.90 11.30 2.29
CA GLN A 202 -46.10 11.97 1.80
C GLN A 202 -45.72 13.33 1.23
N ARG A 203 -45.48 13.42 -0.09
CA ARG A 203 -44.90 14.59 -0.79
C ARG A 203 -45.24 15.94 -0.16
N THR A 204 -46.51 16.37 -0.15
CA THR A 204 -46.88 17.71 0.37
C THR A 204 -46.99 17.76 1.90
N ARG A 205 -47.53 16.71 2.54
CA ARG A 205 -47.77 16.70 4.00
C ARG A 205 -46.48 16.52 4.79
N GLY A 206 -45.56 15.69 4.31
CA GLY A 206 -44.23 15.47 4.87
C GLY A 206 -43.38 16.72 4.79
N VAL A 207 -43.34 17.40 3.63
CA VAL A 207 -42.65 18.69 3.49
C VAL A 207 -43.20 19.73 4.44
N LEU A 208 -44.54 19.89 4.51
CA LEU A 208 -45.16 20.86 5.44
C LEU A 208 -44.80 20.58 6.90
N ARG A 209 -44.82 19.31 7.33
CA ARG A 209 -44.45 18.93 8.71
C ARG A 209 -42.98 19.21 9.02
N LEU A 210 -42.08 18.79 8.13
CA LEU A 210 -40.66 19.03 8.28
C LEU A 210 -40.35 20.53 8.33
N MET A 211 -40.87 21.30 7.37
CA MET A 211 -40.64 22.74 7.30
C MET A 211 -41.25 23.48 8.49
N ALA A 212 -42.43 23.07 8.98
CA ALA A 212 -43.00 23.65 10.20
C ALA A 212 -42.09 23.44 11.41
N ALA A 213 -41.54 22.23 11.59
CA ALA A 213 -40.61 21.94 12.69
C ALA A 213 -39.29 22.75 12.56
N VAL A 214 -38.76 22.85 11.34
CA VAL A 214 -37.55 23.62 11.03
C VAL A 214 -37.75 25.10 11.33
N ILE A 215 -38.82 25.71 10.79
CA ILE A 215 -39.12 27.14 10.97
C ILE A 215 -39.34 27.45 12.44
N HIS A 216 -40.08 26.60 13.15
CA HIS A 216 -40.29 26.76 14.59
C HIS A 216 -38.97 26.75 15.37
N SER A 217 -38.08 25.79 15.10
CA SER A 217 -36.76 25.69 15.75
C SER A 217 -35.86 26.90 15.41
N LEU A 218 -35.85 27.35 14.15
CA LEU A 218 -35.08 28.52 13.72
C LEU A 218 -35.60 29.81 14.36
N TRP A 219 -36.92 29.97 14.46
CA TRP A 219 -37.56 31.11 15.09
C TRP A 219 -37.27 31.16 16.59
N GLU A 220 -37.36 30.02 17.29
CA GLU A 220 -37.03 29.91 18.72
C GLU A 220 -35.56 30.26 19.01
N LYS A 221 -34.65 29.87 18.11
CA LYS A 221 -33.21 30.20 18.19
C LYS A 221 -32.87 31.63 17.76
N GLY A 222 -33.83 32.37 17.21
CA GLY A 222 -33.63 33.73 16.71
C GLY A 222 -32.69 33.79 15.50
N ASP A 223 -32.79 32.82 14.59
CA ASP A 223 -31.98 32.79 13.38
C ASP A 223 -32.18 34.05 12.52
N ARG A 224 -31.07 34.62 12.02
CA ARG A 224 -31.07 35.88 11.25
C ARG A 224 -30.56 35.70 9.82
N ASN A 225 -30.49 34.46 9.33
CA ASN A 225 -30.05 34.23 7.97
C ASN A 225 -31.08 34.78 6.97
N PRO A 226 -30.64 35.30 5.82
CA PRO A 226 -31.52 35.92 4.84
C PRO A 226 -32.47 34.93 4.16
N LEU A 227 -32.06 33.65 4.05
CA LEU A 227 -32.85 32.55 3.51
C LEU A 227 -32.63 31.30 4.36
N ILE A 228 -33.66 30.44 4.41
CA ILE A 228 -33.53 29.08 4.92
C ILE A 228 -32.87 28.23 3.82
N LEU A 229 -31.64 27.80 4.06
CA LEU A 229 -30.83 26.97 3.17
C LEU A 229 -30.77 25.52 3.67
N PRO A 230 -30.42 24.55 2.82
CA PRO A 230 -30.16 23.17 3.27
C PRO A 230 -29.18 23.12 4.46
N ALA A 231 -28.17 23.99 4.46
CA ALA A 231 -27.18 24.11 5.51
C ALA A 231 -27.70 24.70 6.83
N THR A 232 -28.80 25.47 6.81
CA THR A 232 -29.35 26.11 8.02
C THR A 232 -30.34 25.21 8.75
N LEU A 233 -30.72 24.06 8.19
CA LEU A 233 -31.62 23.12 8.84
C LEU A 233 -31.05 22.69 10.20
N PRO A 234 -31.77 22.89 11.32
CA PRO A 234 -31.28 22.55 12.64
C PRO A 234 -31.49 21.04 12.90
N ILE A 235 -30.65 20.20 12.28
CA ILE A 235 -30.74 18.74 12.36
C ILE A 235 -30.46 18.24 13.79
N GLU A 236 -29.74 19.03 14.60
CA GLU A 236 -29.52 18.78 16.03
C GLU A 236 -30.80 18.85 16.88
N ASP A 237 -31.86 19.53 16.41
CA ASP A 237 -33.13 19.61 17.13
C ASP A 237 -33.88 18.27 17.01
N PRO A 238 -34.25 17.61 18.13
CA PRO A 238 -34.94 16.32 18.11
C PRO A 238 -36.23 16.32 17.27
N ARG A 239 -36.94 17.46 17.19
CA ARG A 239 -38.18 17.58 16.40
C ARG A 239 -37.89 17.45 14.90
N VAL A 240 -36.83 18.09 14.43
CA VAL A 240 -36.38 18.07 13.03
C VAL A 240 -35.75 16.71 12.72
N GLN A 241 -34.90 16.19 13.61
CA GLN A 241 -34.30 14.87 13.47
C GLN A 241 -35.36 13.78 13.32
N PHE A 242 -36.42 13.82 14.13
CA PHE A 242 -37.53 12.86 14.05
C PHE A 242 -38.24 12.90 12.69
N GLU A 243 -38.55 14.09 12.17
CA GLU A 243 -39.20 14.23 10.86
C GLU A 243 -38.30 13.79 9.70
N LEU A 244 -36.97 13.95 9.80
CA LEU A 244 -36.02 13.49 8.78
C LEU A 244 -35.79 11.96 8.83
N THR A 245 -35.78 11.35 10.01
CA THR A 245 -35.41 9.94 10.18
C THR A 245 -36.58 8.97 10.02
N ARG A 246 -37.80 9.37 10.39
CA ARG A 246 -39.00 8.50 10.35
C ARG A 246 -39.34 7.88 8.99
N TYR A 247 -38.85 8.47 7.90
CA TYR A 247 -39.12 8.03 6.54
C TYR A 247 -38.03 7.11 5.99
N LEU A 248 -36.86 7.07 6.65
CA LEU A 248 -35.71 6.27 6.24
C LEU A 248 -35.82 4.86 6.86
N SER A 249 -35.39 3.83 6.12
CA SER A 249 -35.45 2.43 6.57
C SER A 249 -34.41 2.10 7.64
N ASP A 250 -33.27 2.78 7.59
CA ASP A 250 -32.07 2.41 8.33
C ASP A 250 -31.85 3.32 9.55
N ASN A 251 -31.01 2.91 10.49
CA ASN A 251 -30.71 3.72 11.67
C ASN A 251 -29.71 4.84 11.32
N TRP A 252 -30.23 6.03 11.01
CA TRP A 252 -29.44 7.23 10.68
C TRP A 252 -28.99 8.04 11.91
N LEU A 253 -29.49 7.73 13.12
CA LEU A 253 -29.13 8.48 14.33
C LEU A 253 -27.62 8.48 14.63
N PRO A 254 -26.87 7.36 14.51
CA PRO A 254 -25.42 7.34 14.71
C PRO A 254 -24.68 8.22 13.70
N VAL A 255 -25.13 8.23 12.44
CA VAL A 255 -24.56 9.07 11.38
C VAL A 255 -24.73 10.54 11.73
N ILE A 256 -25.95 10.93 12.14
CA ILE A 256 -26.24 12.32 12.52
C ILE A 256 -25.42 12.75 13.72
N ALA A 257 -25.39 11.91 14.77
CA ALA A 257 -24.72 12.21 16.03
C ALA A 257 -23.20 12.34 15.88
N LYS A 258 -22.59 11.57 14.96
CA LYS A 258 -21.13 11.54 14.80
C LYS A 258 -20.60 12.47 13.71
N ASP A 259 -21.25 12.51 12.54
CA ASP A 259 -20.67 13.15 11.36
C ASP A 259 -21.53 14.26 10.72
N VAL A 260 -22.77 14.49 11.19
CA VAL A 260 -23.64 15.56 10.63
C VAL A 260 -23.79 16.73 11.60
N ASP A 261 -24.42 16.51 12.75
CA ASP A 261 -24.89 17.62 13.60
C ASP A 261 -25.19 17.22 15.05
N GLY A 262 -24.40 16.30 15.60
CA GLY A 262 -24.44 15.96 17.02
C GLY A 262 -23.67 16.93 17.92
N PRO A 263 -23.85 16.84 19.24
CA PRO A 263 -23.21 17.73 20.22
C PRO A 263 -21.67 17.59 20.24
N ASN A 264 -21.14 16.41 19.89
CA ASN A 264 -19.71 16.14 19.77
C ASN A 264 -19.35 15.67 18.35
N ALA A 265 -20.11 16.09 17.33
CA ALA A 265 -19.90 15.63 15.97
C ALA A 265 -18.62 16.22 15.36
N LEU A 266 -18.01 15.47 14.44
CA LEU A 266 -16.79 15.86 13.72
C LEU A 266 -16.89 17.26 13.09
N PRO A 267 -17.99 17.68 12.44
CA PRO A 267 -18.07 19.02 11.85
C PRO A 267 -17.89 20.14 12.87
N LEU A 268 -18.45 19.98 14.08
CA LEU A 268 -18.29 20.96 15.15
C LEU A 268 -16.84 20.99 15.67
N GLN A 269 -16.19 19.84 15.78
CA GLN A 269 -14.79 19.75 16.19
C GLN A 269 -13.87 20.48 15.20
N LEU A 270 -14.02 20.19 13.90
CA LEU A 270 -13.24 20.84 12.84
C LEU A 270 -13.48 22.35 12.76
N ASP A 271 -14.73 22.79 12.93
CA ASP A 271 -15.07 24.22 12.97
C ASP A 271 -14.42 24.91 14.19
N ASN A 272 -14.30 24.24 15.34
CA ASN A 272 -13.64 24.77 16.53
C ASN A 272 -12.10 24.78 16.41
N GLU A 273 -11.52 23.80 15.73
CA GLU A 273 -10.07 23.68 15.53
C GLU A 273 -9.53 24.70 14.52
N VAL A 274 -10.31 25.03 13.48
CA VAL A 274 -9.89 25.90 12.38
C VAL A 274 -10.70 27.21 12.39
N PRO A 275 -10.12 28.34 12.85
CA PRO A 275 -10.86 29.60 13.01
C PRO A 275 -11.56 30.12 11.75
N ASN A 276 -10.96 29.91 10.57
CA ASN A 276 -11.55 30.32 9.29
C ASN A 276 -12.81 29.54 8.93
N LEU A 277 -12.90 28.26 9.33
CA LEU A 277 -14.09 27.42 9.12
C LEU A 277 -15.13 27.74 10.20
N GLY A 278 -14.69 27.85 11.45
CA GLY A 278 -15.53 28.17 12.61
C GLY A 278 -16.27 29.50 12.49
N LYS A 279 -15.68 30.52 11.85
CA LYS A 279 -16.34 31.81 11.59
C LYS A 279 -17.69 31.65 10.90
N TYR A 280 -17.83 30.66 10.03
CA TYR A 280 -19.04 30.41 9.23
C TYR A 280 -19.73 29.10 9.60
N ALA A 281 -19.22 28.36 10.60
CA ALA A 281 -19.59 26.96 10.85
C ALA A 281 -19.60 26.12 9.55
N ALA A 282 -18.54 26.28 8.75
CA ALA A 282 -18.49 25.81 7.37
C ALA A 282 -18.62 24.27 7.29
N CYS A 283 -17.95 23.53 8.18
CA CYS A 283 -18.06 22.08 8.20
C CYS A 283 -19.48 21.63 8.55
N ARG A 284 -20.11 22.23 9.58
CA ARG A 284 -21.49 21.87 9.95
C ARG A 284 -22.48 22.15 8.82
N ARG A 285 -22.35 23.29 8.14
CA ARG A 285 -23.18 23.65 6.98
C ARG A 285 -23.06 22.62 5.86
N VAL A 286 -21.83 22.26 5.49
CA VAL A 286 -21.55 21.24 4.47
C VAL A 286 -22.16 19.90 4.84
N ALA A 287 -21.97 19.46 6.08
CA ALA A 287 -22.47 18.17 6.55
C ALA A 287 -24.00 18.08 6.49
N ARG A 288 -24.72 19.12 6.93
CA ARG A 288 -26.19 19.21 6.86
C ARG A 288 -26.71 19.14 5.42
N THR A 289 -26.07 19.87 4.51
CA THR A 289 -26.45 19.87 3.08
C THR A 289 -26.24 18.51 2.43
N ILE A 290 -25.11 17.85 2.70
CA ILE A 290 -24.85 16.49 2.20
C ILE A 290 -25.88 15.51 2.75
N TYR A 291 -26.18 15.56 4.04
CA TYR A 291 -27.20 14.69 4.65
C TYR A 291 -28.55 14.84 3.95
N LEU A 292 -29.04 16.08 3.79
CA LEU A 292 -30.34 16.34 3.17
C LEU A 292 -30.45 15.76 1.75
N GLY A 293 -29.40 15.89 0.93
CA GLY A 293 -29.44 15.42 -0.46
C GLY A 293 -28.99 13.99 -0.68
N SER A 294 -28.29 13.37 0.28
CA SER A 294 -27.79 11.99 0.12
C SER A 294 -28.61 10.93 0.85
N ALA A 295 -29.17 11.23 2.01
CA ALA A 295 -29.91 10.28 2.84
C ALA A 295 -31.05 9.52 2.10
N PRO A 296 -31.92 10.17 1.30
CA PRO A 296 -32.99 9.46 0.58
C PRO A 296 -32.47 8.59 -0.58
N THR A 297 -31.27 8.88 -1.09
CA THR A 297 -30.69 8.20 -2.26
C THR A 297 -29.78 7.01 -1.90
N ALA A 298 -29.82 6.55 -0.65
CA ALA A 298 -28.91 5.53 -0.12
C ALA A 298 -28.92 4.22 -0.92
N THR A 299 -30.01 3.88 -1.62
CA THR A 299 -30.11 2.68 -2.47
C THR A 299 -29.98 2.98 -3.98
N ALA A 300 -30.03 4.24 -4.40
CA ALA A 300 -30.06 4.63 -5.82
C ALA A 300 -28.73 4.32 -6.55
N ALA A 301 -28.77 4.22 -7.88
CA ALA A 301 -27.55 4.01 -8.69
C ALA A 301 -26.63 5.25 -8.75
N ASN A 302 -27.22 6.45 -8.77
CA ASN A 302 -26.50 7.73 -8.81
C ASN A 302 -26.54 8.41 -7.43
N ARG A 303 -25.80 7.88 -6.46
CA ARG A 303 -25.82 8.38 -5.07
C ARG A 303 -25.07 9.71 -4.92
N GLY A 304 -25.50 10.49 -3.95
CA GLY A 304 -24.75 11.64 -3.45
C GLY A 304 -24.89 12.95 -4.23
N LEU A 305 -24.26 13.98 -3.67
CA LEU A 305 -24.25 15.34 -4.21
C LEU A 305 -22.90 15.69 -4.80
N GLU A 306 -22.92 16.50 -5.85
CA GLU A 306 -21.72 17.07 -6.44
C GLU A 306 -21.23 18.28 -5.65
N ASP A 307 -19.93 18.55 -5.67
CA ASP A 307 -19.29 19.70 -4.99
C ASP A 307 -20.03 21.04 -5.24
N ARG A 308 -20.42 21.31 -6.49
CA ARG A 308 -21.17 22.52 -6.86
C ARG A 308 -22.56 22.60 -6.20
N ARG A 309 -23.25 21.47 -6.05
CA ARG A 309 -24.56 21.39 -5.37
C ARG A 309 -24.42 21.58 -3.87
N ILE A 310 -23.35 21.02 -3.28
CA ILE A 310 -23.04 21.22 -1.86
C ILE A 310 -22.81 22.71 -1.59
N LYS A 311 -21.99 23.38 -2.41
CA LYS A 311 -21.76 24.83 -2.32
C LYS A 311 -23.05 25.64 -2.47
N LEU A 312 -23.91 25.28 -3.43
CA LEU A 312 -25.22 25.92 -3.61
C LEU A 312 -26.08 25.87 -2.33
N GLY A 313 -26.04 24.76 -1.60
CA GLY A 313 -26.81 24.59 -0.37
C GLY A 313 -26.17 25.21 0.88
N CYS A 314 -24.94 25.74 0.81
CA CYS A 314 -24.16 26.20 1.98
C CYS A 314 -23.74 27.67 1.95
N VAL A 315 -23.36 28.18 0.77
CA VAL A 315 -22.70 29.49 0.63
C VAL A 315 -23.73 30.62 0.65
N MET A 316 -23.51 31.62 1.50
CA MET A 316 -24.31 32.85 1.52
C MET A 316 -23.57 34.04 0.85
N PRO A 317 -24.30 35.08 0.39
CA PRO A 317 -23.69 36.29 -0.14
C PRO A 317 -22.71 36.94 0.85
N GLY A 318 -21.51 37.26 0.37
CA GLY A 318 -20.43 37.82 1.21
C GLY A 318 -19.49 36.77 1.82
N GLU A 319 -19.78 35.48 1.66
CA GLU A 319 -18.89 34.37 2.05
C GLU A 319 -18.08 33.87 0.85
N SER A 320 -16.94 33.23 1.12
CA SER A 320 -16.07 32.68 0.06
C SER A 320 -16.35 31.19 -0.15
N PRO A 321 -16.71 30.72 -1.37
CA PRO A 321 -16.95 29.30 -1.65
C PRO A 321 -15.74 28.40 -1.37
N ALA A 322 -14.52 28.96 -1.47
CA ALA A 322 -13.30 28.20 -1.22
C ALA A 322 -13.22 27.68 0.22
N VAL A 323 -13.78 28.40 1.19
CA VAL A 323 -13.85 27.98 2.61
C VAL A 323 -14.66 26.69 2.74
N PHE A 324 -15.79 26.60 2.02
CA PHE A 324 -16.65 25.41 2.02
C PHE A 324 -16.01 24.25 1.25
N GLY A 325 -15.22 24.53 0.21
CA GLY A 325 -14.41 23.51 -0.46
C GLY A 325 -13.32 22.90 0.45
N ASP A 326 -12.67 23.72 1.29
CA ASP A 326 -11.72 23.22 2.31
C ASP A 326 -12.43 22.42 3.40
N ALA A 327 -13.58 22.91 3.87
CA ALA A 327 -14.43 22.19 4.84
C ALA A 327 -14.83 20.81 4.33
N LEU A 328 -15.27 20.70 3.06
CA LEU A 328 -15.64 19.44 2.42
C LEU A 328 -14.45 18.47 2.37
N ARG A 329 -13.28 18.94 1.94
CA ARG A 329 -12.07 18.11 1.85
C ARG A 329 -11.67 17.53 3.21
N ARG A 330 -11.72 18.34 4.28
CA ARG A 330 -11.39 17.90 5.65
C ARG A 330 -12.40 16.89 6.17
N LEU A 331 -13.69 17.13 5.94
CA LEU A 331 -14.75 16.19 6.31
C LEU A 331 -14.58 14.85 5.61
N SER A 332 -14.32 14.83 4.29
CA SER A 332 -14.11 13.59 3.54
C SER A 332 -12.89 12.80 3.99
N GLY A 333 -11.88 13.46 4.56
CA GLY A 333 -10.69 12.81 5.10
C GLY A 333 -10.86 12.19 6.49
N ALA A 334 -11.81 12.67 7.30
CA ALA A 334 -11.91 12.32 8.72
C ALA A 334 -13.26 11.71 9.15
N ALA A 335 -14.31 11.84 8.35
CA ALA A 335 -15.64 11.36 8.69
C ALA A 335 -15.74 9.83 8.65
N THR A 336 -16.53 9.27 9.58
CA THR A 336 -16.77 7.83 9.70
C THR A 336 -17.71 7.30 8.62
N TYR A 337 -18.71 8.07 8.22
CA TYR A 337 -19.85 7.67 7.41
C TYR A 337 -19.96 8.43 6.09
N LEU A 338 -19.07 9.39 5.83
CA LEU A 338 -19.04 10.19 4.60
C LEU A 338 -18.16 9.51 3.55
N TYR A 339 -18.77 9.19 2.42
CA TYR A 339 -18.10 8.61 1.26
C TYR A 339 -17.81 9.69 0.22
N GLN A 340 -16.73 9.48 -0.52
CA GLN A 340 -16.32 10.32 -1.64
C GLN A 340 -16.00 9.41 -2.83
N ASP A 341 -16.58 9.73 -3.98
CA ASP A 341 -16.18 9.17 -5.28
C ASP A 341 -16.11 10.29 -6.30
N ALA A 342 -14.91 10.52 -6.84
CA ALA A 342 -14.59 11.63 -7.72
C ALA A 342 -15.12 12.99 -7.19
N ALA A 343 -16.18 13.52 -7.81
CA ALA A 343 -16.79 14.79 -7.46
C ALA A 343 -18.08 14.65 -6.62
N ARG A 344 -18.45 13.42 -6.22
CA ARG A 344 -19.68 13.10 -5.50
C ARG A 344 -19.42 12.69 -4.05
N TYR A 345 -20.32 13.13 -3.17
CA TYR A 345 -20.24 12.90 -1.73
C TYR A 345 -21.58 12.44 -1.18
N TRP A 346 -21.58 11.43 -0.31
CA TRP A 346 -22.81 10.92 0.31
C TRP A 346 -22.55 10.32 1.69
N TYR A 347 -23.55 10.38 2.56
CA TYR A 347 -23.53 9.59 3.79
C TYR A 347 -24.11 8.20 3.56
N SER A 348 -23.55 7.21 4.25
CA SER A 348 -24.09 5.86 4.34
C SER A 348 -24.16 5.43 5.81
N THR A 349 -25.03 4.48 6.14
CA THR A 349 -25.13 3.93 7.49
C THR A 349 -23.98 3.00 7.85
N GLN A 350 -23.23 2.53 6.85
CA GLN A 350 -22.03 1.72 7.04
C GLN A 350 -20.77 2.59 7.15
N PRO A 351 -19.86 2.32 8.10
CA PRO A 351 -18.61 3.06 8.23
C PRO A 351 -17.71 2.87 7.01
N THR A 352 -16.90 3.89 6.68
CA THR A 352 -15.96 3.86 5.56
C THR A 352 -14.83 2.86 5.79
N VAL A 353 -14.26 2.34 4.69
CA VAL A 353 -13.10 1.43 4.75
C VAL A 353 -11.88 2.08 5.40
N THR A 354 -11.72 3.40 5.25
CA THR A 354 -10.67 4.18 5.95
C THR A 354 -10.86 4.12 7.45
N LYS A 355 -12.09 4.33 7.94
CA LYS A 355 -12.34 4.27 9.37
C LYS A 355 -12.18 2.86 9.92
N MET A 356 -12.64 1.85 9.17
CA MET A 356 -12.40 0.45 9.52
C MET A 356 -10.90 0.13 9.63
N ALA A 357 -10.07 0.69 8.73
CA ALA A 357 -8.63 0.50 8.75
C ALA A 357 -7.99 1.18 9.98
N GLU A 358 -8.41 2.38 10.33
CA GLU A 358 -7.95 3.06 11.55
C GLU A 358 -8.31 2.26 12.81
N ASP A 359 -9.56 1.78 12.91
CA ASP A 359 -10.02 1.04 14.08
C ASP A 359 -9.27 -0.30 14.21
N ARG A 360 -8.97 -0.99 13.10
CA ARG A 360 -8.12 -2.18 13.10
C ARG A 360 -6.66 -1.86 13.45
N ALA A 361 -6.10 -0.77 12.94
CA ALA A 361 -4.75 -0.34 13.28
C ALA A 361 -4.61 0.04 14.77
N GLU A 362 -5.68 0.58 15.38
CA GLU A 362 -5.75 0.85 16.81
C GLU A 362 -5.88 -0.44 17.63
N GLN A 363 -6.67 -1.40 17.17
CA GLN A 363 -6.78 -2.73 17.80
C GLN A 363 -5.43 -3.45 17.82
N LEU A 364 -4.65 -3.34 16.75
CA LEU A 364 -3.30 -3.92 16.65
C LEU A 364 -2.31 -3.34 17.68
N LYS A 365 -2.59 -2.19 18.33
CA LYS A 365 -1.76 -1.75 19.48
C LYS A 365 -1.82 -2.72 20.67
N ARG A 366 -2.90 -3.50 20.77
CA ARG A 366 -3.09 -4.50 21.82
C ARG A 366 -2.48 -5.86 21.46
N ASP A 367 -2.10 -6.04 20.20
CA ASP A 367 -1.53 -7.28 19.66
C ASP A 367 -0.18 -6.98 18.96
N PRO A 368 0.90 -6.77 19.74
CA PRO A 368 2.21 -6.44 19.18
C PRO A 368 2.85 -7.61 18.41
N ASP A 369 2.43 -8.85 18.68
CA ASP A 369 3.03 -10.05 18.10
C ASP A 369 2.83 -10.10 16.58
N ALA A 370 1.64 -9.72 16.10
CA ALA A 370 1.35 -9.63 14.67
C ALA A 370 2.23 -8.59 13.94
N VAL A 371 2.54 -7.48 14.60
CA VAL A 371 3.39 -6.41 14.06
C VAL A 371 4.85 -6.87 13.99
N VAL A 372 5.34 -7.49 15.08
CA VAL A 372 6.69 -8.05 15.13
C VAL A 372 6.88 -9.13 14.07
N ALA A 373 5.93 -10.05 13.91
CA ALA A 373 6.01 -11.11 12.89
C ALA A 373 6.13 -10.55 11.46
N GLU A 374 5.39 -9.48 11.14
CA GLU A 374 5.46 -8.83 9.83
C GLU A 374 6.78 -8.07 9.63
N LEU A 375 7.28 -7.39 10.66
CA LEU A 375 8.61 -6.76 10.64
C LEU A 375 9.71 -7.80 10.43
N ASP A 376 9.67 -8.90 11.17
CA ASP A 376 10.57 -10.04 11.04
C ASP A 376 10.63 -10.57 9.61
N ARG A 377 9.46 -10.79 9.00
CA ARG A 377 9.35 -11.26 7.62
C ARG A 377 10.04 -10.32 6.64
N ARG A 378 9.81 -9.00 6.77
CA ARG A 378 10.39 -7.99 5.88
C ARG A 378 11.88 -7.79 6.09
N LEU A 379 12.34 -7.74 7.34
CA LEU A 379 13.75 -7.62 7.69
C LEU A 379 14.55 -8.82 7.18
N ARG A 380 14.06 -10.04 7.40
CA ARG A 380 14.68 -11.26 6.87
C ARG A 380 14.76 -11.26 5.35
N ALA A 381 13.77 -10.70 4.66
CA ALA A 381 13.78 -10.59 3.20
C ALA A 381 14.84 -9.59 2.69
N ASP A 382 14.96 -8.41 3.32
CA ASP A 382 15.97 -7.42 2.96
C ASP A 382 17.41 -7.92 3.25
N LEU A 383 17.59 -8.57 4.40
CA LEU A 383 18.89 -9.08 4.86
C LEU A 383 19.40 -10.30 4.09
N ARG A 384 18.65 -10.83 3.12
CA ARG A 384 19.18 -11.78 2.13
C ARG A 384 20.30 -11.17 1.28
N LYS A 385 20.31 -9.85 1.12
CA LYS A 385 21.38 -9.12 0.44
C LYS A 385 22.48 -8.81 1.45
N THR A 386 23.47 -9.69 1.56
CA THR A 386 24.49 -9.65 2.62
C THR A 386 25.59 -8.61 2.43
N GLY A 387 25.73 -8.02 1.23
CA GLY A 387 26.81 -7.08 0.92
C GLY A 387 28.18 -7.74 1.01
N ASP A 388 29.11 -7.14 1.76
CA ASP A 388 30.45 -7.70 1.97
C ASP A 388 30.54 -8.69 3.13
N PHE A 389 29.46 -8.90 3.89
CA PHE A 389 29.46 -9.88 4.97
C PHE A 389 29.24 -11.29 4.44
N ASN A 390 30.04 -12.24 4.93
CA ASN A 390 29.87 -13.65 4.57
C ASN A 390 28.61 -14.25 5.22
N ARG A 391 28.19 -13.72 6.38
CA ARG A 391 26.94 -14.13 7.04
C ARG A 391 26.31 -12.96 7.78
N VAL A 392 24.98 -12.83 7.65
CA VAL A 392 24.14 -11.88 8.37
C VAL A 392 23.19 -12.66 9.25
N HIS A 393 23.07 -12.26 10.51
CA HIS A 393 22.19 -12.88 11.50
C HIS A 393 21.00 -11.96 11.77
N PRO A 394 19.83 -12.22 11.14
CA PRO A 394 18.63 -11.43 11.35
C PRO A 394 17.98 -11.81 12.69
N LEU A 395 17.91 -10.85 13.61
CA LEU A 395 17.09 -10.90 14.82
C LEU A 395 17.38 -12.15 15.67
N PRO A 396 18.62 -12.34 16.17
CA PRO A 396 18.92 -13.45 17.06
C PRO A 396 18.20 -13.26 18.41
N HIS A 397 17.63 -14.34 18.94
CA HIS A 397 16.99 -14.32 20.25
C HIS A 397 18.04 -14.40 21.37
N SER A 398 19.17 -15.06 21.08
CA SER A 398 20.27 -15.20 22.03
C SER A 398 21.63 -15.24 21.33
N GLY A 399 22.70 -15.04 22.10
CA GLY A 399 24.08 -15.21 21.61
C GLY A 399 24.40 -16.62 21.10
N ALA A 400 23.57 -17.63 21.39
CA ALA A 400 23.73 -18.99 20.87
C ALA A 400 23.41 -19.07 19.36
N ASP A 401 22.53 -18.18 18.86
CA ASP A 401 22.11 -18.14 17.45
C ASP A 401 23.22 -17.60 16.53
N VAL A 402 24.26 -16.98 17.10
CA VAL A 402 25.39 -16.40 16.39
C VAL A 402 26.63 -17.28 16.59
N PRO A 403 27.03 -18.11 15.60
CA PRO A 403 28.21 -18.97 15.71
C PRO A 403 29.50 -18.15 15.82
N ASP A 404 30.50 -18.70 16.51
CA ASP A 404 31.80 -18.09 16.75
C ASP A 404 32.82 -18.63 15.74
N ASP A 405 32.92 -17.96 14.59
CA ASP A 405 33.80 -18.31 13.47
C ASP A 405 34.73 -17.12 13.14
N TRP A 406 35.64 -17.28 12.17
CA TRP A 406 36.65 -16.27 11.82
C TRP A 406 36.18 -15.14 10.90
N ASP A 407 35.04 -15.32 10.22
CA ASP A 407 34.55 -14.35 9.23
C ASP A 407 33.74 -13.21 9.86
N ALA A 408 33.84 -12.01 9.29
CA ALA A 408 33.05 -10.86 9.72
C ALA A 408 31.54 -11.06 9.49
N ARG A 409 30.75 -10.67 10.50
CA ARG A 409 29.29 -10.89 10.55
C ARG A 409 28.57 -9.66 11.01
N LEU A 410 27.41 -9.44 10.40
CA LEU A 410 26.45 -8.44 10.83
C LEU A 410 25.35 -9.12 11.64
N VAL A 411 25.10 -8.62 12.84
CA VAL A 411 23.98 -9.01 13.69
C VAL A 411 22.96 -7.88 13.69
N VAL A 412 21.75 -8.14 13.22
CA VAL A 412 20.67 -7.15 13.24
C VAL A 412 19.80 -7.41 14.45
N LEU A 413 19.76 -6.46 15.39
CA LEU A 413 19.01 -6.58 16.64
C LEU A 413 17.50 -6.44 16.39
N GLY A 414 16.72 -7.12 17.23
CA GLY A 414 15.27 -7.05 17.24
C GLY A 414 14.72 -5.65 17.55
N PRO A 415 13.47 -5.36 17.13
CA PRO A 415 12.81 -4.09 17.47
C PRO A 415 12.63 -3.89 18.99
N GLU A 416 12.70 -4.96 19.78
CA GLU A 416 12.68 -4.93 21.25
C GLU A 416 13.93 -4.29 21.88
N TYR A 417 15.02 -4.16 21.11
CA TYR A 417 16.28 -3.54 21.56
C TYR A 417 16.57 -2.23 20.79
N PRO A 418 15.79 -1.15 21.01
CA PRO A 418 16.04 0.12 20.35
C PRO A 418 17.29 0.81 20.89
N TYR A 419 17.97 1.54 20.01
CA TYR A 419 19.12 2.37 20.36
C TYR A 419 18.68 3.80 20.70
N SER A 420 19.24 4.34 21.78
CA SER A 420 19.21 5.75 22.18
C SER A 420 20.65 6.22 22.46
N LYS A 421 20.90 7.53 22.44
CA LYS A 421 22.22 8.10 22.77
C LYS A 421 22.58 8.03 24.26
N GLU A 422 21.79 7.33 25.06
CA GLU A 422 22.02 7.13 26.49
C GLU A 422 23.06 6.02 26.68
N GLN A 423 23.85 6.09 27.76
CA GLN A 423 24.93 5.13 28.03
C GLN A 423 24.43 3.68 28.20
N ASP A 424 23.19 3.48 28.67
CA ASP A 424 22.57 2.17 28.90
C ASP A 424 21.44 1.88 27.91
N SER A 425 21.65 2.13 26.61
CA SER A 425 20.62 1.80 25.63
C SER A 425 20.39 0.28 25.54
N PRO A 426 19.13 -0.19 25.40
CA PRO A 426 18.82 -1.62 25.27
C PRO A 426 19.60 -2.32 24.15
N ALA A 427 19.81 -1.62 23.03
CA ALA A 427 20.63 -2.09 21.92
C ALA A 427 22.09 -2.37 22.32
N LEU A 428 22.72 -1.47 23.11
CA LEU A 428 24.10 -1.66 23.56
C LEU A 428 24.22 -2.83 24.52
N LEU A 429 23.28 -2.99 25.45
CA LEU A 429 23.26 -4.11 26.40
C LEU A 429 23.09 -5.45 25.67
N ALA A 430 22.17 -5.54 24.72
CA ALA A 430 21.97 -6.73 23.90
C ALA A 430 23.18 -7.04 23.02
N ALA A 431 23.77 -6.02 22.38
CA ALA A 431 24.99 -6.15 21.60
C ALA A 431 26.16 -6.65 22.48
N GLN A 432 26.33 -6.11 23.68
CA GLN A 432 27.36 -6.52 24.62
C GLN A 432 27.18 -7.96 25.09
N ALA A 433 25.95 -8.38 25.41
CA ALA A 433 25.67 -9.76 25.81
C ALA A 433 26.04 -10.77 24.70
N ILE A 434 25.69 -10.48 23.44
CA ILE A 434 26.03 -11.33 22.28
C ILE A 434 27.54 -11.30 21.97
N TYR A 435 28.17 -10.14 22.19
CA TYR A 435 29.60 -9.93 21.98
C TYR A 435 30.45 -10.69 23.00
N GLU A 436 30.03 -10.75 24.26
CA GLU A 436 30.77 -11.42 25.33
C GLU A 436 30.51 -12.93 25.37
N MET A 437 29.27 -13.36 25.09
CA MET A 437 28.84 -14.74 25.29
C MET A 437 28.22 -15.36 24.03
N ARG A 438 28.59 -16.62 23.75
CA ARG A 438 27.90 -17.50 22.80
C ARG A 438 27.05 -18.49 23.60
N GLY A 439 25.84 -18.08 23.94
CA GLY A 439 25.00 -18.84 24.88
C GLY A 439 25.65 -18.84 26.26
N ASN A 440 26.11 -20.00 26.73
CA ASN A 440 26.72 -20.14 28.06
C ASN A 440 28.26 -20.14 28.04
N THR A 441 28.91 -20.05 26.87
CA THR A 441 30.37 -20.01 26.76
C THR A 441 30.88 -18.62 26.37
N PRO A 442 32.01 -18.15 26.94
CA PRO A 442 32.63 -16.90 26.49
C PRO A 442 33.03 -16.97 25.02
N ARG A 443 32.76 -15.89 24.28
CA ARG A 443 33.09 -15.78 22.86
C ARG A 443 34.58 -15.53 22.65
N LEU A 444 35.20 -16.24 21.72
CA LEU A 444 36.62 -16.11 21.38
C LEU A 444 36.83 -15.08 20.27
N PHE A 445 36.08 -15.16 19.16
CA PHE A 445 36.32 -14.35 17.96
C PHE A 445 35.49 -13.06 17.95
N ARG A 446 35.74 -12.23 18.97
CA ARG A 446 34.98 -11.00 19.24
C ARG A 446 35.15 -9.92 18.17
N ASN A 447 36.30 -9.86 17.49
CA ASN A 447 36.55 -8.84 16.47
C ASN A 447 35.72 -9.06 15.19
N THR A 448 34.98 -10.17 15.06
CA THR A 448 34.20 -10.47 13.85
C THR A 448 32.80 -9.86 13.83
N LEU A 449 32.29 -9.38 14.98
CA LEU A 449 30.90 -8.97 15.11
C LEU A 449 30.69 -7.46 14.96
N VAL A 450 29.66 -7.10 14.21
CA VAL A 450 29.09 -5.76 14.12
C VAL A 450 27.59 -5.83 14.31
N PHE A 451 26.99 -4.82 14.93
CA PHE A 451 25.57 -4.83 15.26
C PHE A 451 24.82 -3.70 14.55
N LEU A 452 23.61 -3.96 14.10
CA LEU A 452 22.69 -2.97 13.53
C LEU A 452 21.46 -2.89 14.42
N ALA A 453 21.11 -1.68 14.85
CA ALA A 453 20.00 -1.43 15.76
C ALA A 453 19.00 -0.42 15.17
N VAL A 454 17.74 -0.55 15.63
CA VAL A 454 16.67 0.39 15.31
C VAL A 454 16.77 1.65 16.18
N ASP A 455 16.44 2.80 15.62
CA ASP A 455 16.35 4.06 16.36
C ASP A 455 15.06 4.14 17.20
N ARG A 456 15.18 4.49 18.49
CA ARG A 456 14.04 4.57 19.42
C ARG A 456 12.93 5.53 18.97
N ALA A 457 13.28 6.68 18.38
CA ALA A 457 12.28 7.66 17.94
C ALA A 457 11.58 7.20 16.66
N ARG A 458 12.34 6.61 15.72
CA ARG A 458 11.78 6.09 14.45
C ARG A 458 11.03 4.78 14.59
N LEU A 459 11.23 4.03 15.67
CA LEU A 459 10.51 2.79 15.92
C LEU A 459 9.00 3.03 16.02
N GLN A 460 8.56 4.12 16.65
CA GLN A 460 7.14 4.47 16.76
C GLN A 460 6.51 4.74 15.37
N ASP A 461 7.21 5.49 14.53
CA ASP A 461 6.79 5.79 13.15
C ASP A 461 6.68 4.51 12.30
N LEU A 462 7.66 3.60 12.43
CA LEU A 462 7.68 2.32 11.73
C LEU A 462 6.55 1.40 12.20
N ASP A 463 6.36 1.29 13.51
CA ASP A 463 5.31 0.48 14.13
C ASP A 463 3.91 0.95 13.69
N GLU A 464 3.65 2.26 13.67
CA GLU A 464 2.39 2.81 13.15
C GLU A 464 2.20 2.50 11.65
N ALA A 465 3.25 2.63 10.83
CA ALA A 465 3.17 2.32 9.41
C ALA A 465 2.84 0.84 9.15
N VAL A 466 3.44 -0.09 9.92
CA VAL A 466 3.16 -1.53 9.80
C VAL A 466 1.73 -1.85 10.25
N ARG A 467 1.26 -1.25 11.36
CA ARG A 467 -0.13 -1.43 11.83
C ARG A 467 -1.15 -0.99 10.79
N ARG A 468 -0.92 0.15 10.12
CA ARG A 468 -1.77 0.62 9.01
C ARG A 468 -1.74 -0.36 7.83
N TYR A 469 -0.57 -0.87 7.45
CA TYR A 469 -0.46 -1.88 6.38
C TYR A 469 -1.24 -3.16 6.72
N LEU A 470 -1.06 -3.70 7.92
CA LEU A 470 -1.76 -4.91 8.38
C LEU A 470 -3.28 -4.71 8.43
N ALA A 471 -3.73 -3.54 8.88
CA ALA A 471 -5.15 -3.19 8.88
C ALA A 471 -5.76 -3.22 7.48
N TRP A 472 -5.12 -2.58 6.49
CA TRP A 472 -5.57 -2.61 5.11
C TRP A 472 -5.51 -4.02 4.49
N ASN A 473 -4.47 -4.78 4.82
CA ASN A 473 -4.32 -6.16 4.35
C ASN A 473 -5.44 -7.07 4.89
N SER A 474 -5.79 -6.91 6.17
CA SER A 474 -6.87 -7.65 6.84
C SER A 474 -8.26 -7.31 6.24
N ILE A 475 -8.51 -6.04 5.92
CA ILE A 475 -9.78 -5.64 5.26
C ILE A 475 -9.91 -6.28 3.87
N LEU A 476 -8.81 -6.31 3.11
CA LEU A 476 -8.81 -6.92 1.78
C LEU A 476 -8.93 -8.45 1.81
N SER A 477 -8.38 -9.12 2.84
CA SER A 477 -8.57 -10.56 3.01
C SER A 477 -10.01 -10.93 3.36
N GLU A 478 -10.75 -10.03 4.02
CA GLU A 478 -12.14 -10.24 4.45
C GLU A 478 -13.16 -9.57 3.51
N LYS A 479 -12.75 -9.22 2.28
CA LYS A 479 -13.59 -8.46 1.33
C LYS A 479 -14.96 -9.08 1.05
N GLU A 480 -15.06 -10.40 1.06
CA GLU A 480 -16.31 -11.14 0.83
C GLU A 480 -17.20 -11.16 2.08
N THR A 481 -16.59 -11.32 3.26
CA THR A 481 -17.31 -11.32 4.55
C THR A 481 -17.86 -9.93 4.90
N LEU A 482 -17.14 -8.88 4.49
CA LEU A 482 -17.52 -7.49 4.70
C LEU A 482 -18.43 -6.93 3.59
N ASP A 483 -18.75 -7.74 2.57
CA ASP A 483 -19.55 -7.36 1.40
C ASP A 483 -19.08 -6.02 0.77
N LEU A 484 -17.75 -5.89 0.57
CA LEU A 484 -17.18 -4.65 0.07
C LEU A 484 -17.55 -4.43 -1.39
N SER A 485 -18.08 -3.25 -1.70
CA SER A 485 -18.33 -2.84 -3.08
C SER A 485 -17.03 -2.79 -3.91
N PRO A 486 -17.10 -2.94 -5.25
CA PRO A 486 -15.92 -2.87 -6.11
C PRO A 486 -15.10 -1.59 -5.94
N HIS A 487 -15.76 -0.46 -5.67
CA HIS A 487 -15.09 0.81 -5.40
C HIS A 487 -14.31 0.77 -4.07
N GLN A 488 -14.91 0.26 -2.99
CA GLN A 488 -14.24 0.10 -1.69
C GLN A 488 -13.03 -0.83 -1.78
N VAL A 489 -13.12 -1.91 -2.56
CA VAL A 489 -12.00 -2.82 -2.82
C VAL A 489 -10.85 -2.08 -3.51
N LYS A 490 -11.12 -1.35 -4.59
CA LYS A 490 -10.09 -0.57 -5.31
C LYS A 490 -9.43 0.49 -4.43
N GLN A 491 -10.23 1.16 -3.59
CA GLN A 491 -9.73 2.12 -2.61
C GLN A 491 -8.80 1.45 -1.59
N ALA A 492 -9.23 0.33 -1.01
CA ALA A 492 -8.44 -0.42 -0.04
C ALA A 492 -7.15 -1.00 -0.65
N GLU A 493 -7.17 -1.47 -1.90
CA GLU A 493 -5.97 -1.93 -2.63
C GLU A 493 -4.95 -0.81 -2.84
N THR A 494 -5.43 0.38 -3.22
CA THR A 494 -4.59 1.57 -3.40
C THR A 494 -3.94 1.97 -2.07
N GLN A 495 -4.73 2.00 -0.99
CA GLN A 495 -4.24 2.34 0.34
C GLN A 495 -3.27 1.29 0.90
N ARG A 496 -3.54 -0.01 0.70
CA ARG A 496 -2.61 -1.10 1.06
C ARG A 496 -1.26 -0.93 0.35
N THR A 497 -1.28 -0.64 -0.96
CA THR A 497 -0.06 -0.48 -1.77
C THR A 497 0.76 0.73 -1.32
N SER A 498 0.09 1.84 -1.01
CA SER A 498 0.71 3.03 -0.44
C SER A 498 1.32 2.75 0.94
N ALA A 499 0.59 2.07 1.82
CA ALA A 499 1.07 1.66 3.14
C ALA A 499 2.27 0.70 3.04
N ASP A 500 2.24 -0.24 2.10
CA ASP A 500 3.33 -1.18 1.85
C ASP A 500 4.63 -0.49 1.40
N SER A 501 4.50 0.48 0.49
CA SER A 501 5.61 1.32 0.03
C SER A 501 6.18 2.17 1.18
N THR A 502 5.29 2.69 2.03
CA THR A 502 5.68 3.47 3.22
C THR A 502 6.48 2.62 4.20
N VAL A 503 6.02 1.41 4.52
CA VAL A 503 6.77 0.48 5.40
C VAL A 503 8.14 0.16 4.81
N THR A 504 8.20 -0.14 3.51
CA THR A 504 9.45 -0.45 2.81
C THR A 504 10.46 0.70 2.88
N ALA A 505 10.00 1.95 2.77
CA ALA A 505 10.86 3.13 2.92
C ALA A 505 11.27 3.39 4.39
N ARG A 506 10.40 3.11 5.36
CA ARG A 506 10.65 3.38 6.78
C ARG A 506 11.63 2.39 7.43
N ILE A 507 11.71 1.15 6.96
CA ILE A 507 12.65 0.14 7.49
C ILE A 507 14.11 0.63 7.49
N PRO A 508 14.70 1.07 6.35
CA PRO A 508 16.09 1.55 6.32
C PRO A 508 16.30 2.90 7.02
N GLU A 509 15.26 3.70 7.20
CA GLU A 509 15.30 4.93 7.99
C GLU A 509 15.30 4.65 9.51
N ALA A 510 14.60 3.60 9.93
CA ALA A 510 14.54 3.19 11.33
C ALA A 510 15.78 2.40 11.74
N TYR A 511 16.23 1.44 10.93
CA TYR A 511 17.46 0.65 11.14
C TYR A 511 18.70 1.41 10.64
N GLN A 512 19.07 2.45 11.39
CA GLN A 512 20.12 3.38 11.01
C GLN A 512 21.35 3.36 11.93
N TRP A 513 21.34 2.65 13.06
CA TRP A 513 22.45 2.70 14.02
C TRP A 513 23.36 1.48 13.87
N LEU A 514 24.58 1.72 13.42
CA LEU A 514 25.63 0.71 13.37
C LEU A 514 26.48 0.80 14.63
N LEU A 515 26.50 -0.27 15.42
CA LEU A 515 27.28 -0.38 16.65
C LEU A 515 28.50 -1.25 16.39
N THR A 516 29.67 -0.63 16.51
CA THR A 516 30.96 -1.28 16.24
C THR A 516 31.80 -1.29 17.52
N PRO A 517 32.26 -2.47 17.99
CA PRO A 517 33.24 -2.52 19.08
C PRO A 517 34.61 -2.06 18.57
N VAL A 518 35.23 -1.13 19.27
CA VAL A 518 36.52 -0.52 18.93
C VAL A 518 37.45 -0.54 20.15
N GLN A 519 38.71 -0.90 19.93
CA GLN A 519 39.75 -0.88 20.95
C GLN A 519 41.02 -0.24 20.39
N ALA A 520 41.45 0.89 20.95
CA ALA A 520 42.58 1.65 20.40
C ALA A 520 43.96 1.00 20.68
N SER A 521 44.10 0.30 21.81
CA SER A 521 45.33 -0.40 22.20
C SER A 521 45.01 -1.61 23.07
N PRO A 522 45.90 -2.61 23.19
CA PRO A 522 45.67 -3.80 24.01
C PRO A 522 45.33 -3.50 25.48
N GLN A 523 45.81 -2.38 26.02
CA GLN A 523 45.59 -1.96 27.41
C GLN A 523 44.32 -1.09 27.58
N ALA A 524 43.73 -0.59 26.50
CA ALA A 524 42.52 0.21 26.55
C ALA A 524 41.27 -0.69 26.69
N PRO A 525 40.21 -0.23 27.37
CA PRO A 525 38.93 -0.92 27.39
C PRO A 525 38.28 -0.91 26.00
N VAL A 526 37.45 -1.92 25.72
CA VAL A 526 36.62 -1.94 24.51
C VAL A 526 35.53 -0.88 24.66
N THR A 527 35.38 -0.04 23.63
CA THR A 527 34.35 1.00 23.55
C THR A 527 33.41 0.73 22.37
N TRP A 528 32.20 1.25 22.43
CA TRP A 528 31.20 1.10 21.38
C TRP A 528 31.09 2.39 20.57
N GLN A 529 31.44 2.31 19.29
CA GLN A 529 31.20 3.38 18.34
C GLN A 529 29.82 3.20 17.71
N ALA A 530 29.00 4.25 17.73
CA ALA A 530 27.67 4.26 17.14
C ALA A 530 27.63 5.21 15.95
N ASP A 531 27.59 4.65 14.74
CA ASP A 531 27.56 5.41 13.50
C ASP A 531 26.17 5.38 12.87
N ARG A 532 25.73 6.54 12.37
CA ARG A 532 24.47 6.66 11.66
C ARG A 532 24.64 6.30 10.18
N LEU A 533 23.93 5.27 9.73
CA LEU A 533 23.85 4.87 8.33
C LEU A 533 22.92 5.80 7.53
N THR A 534 23.33 6.09 6.30
CA THR A 534 22.54 6.90 5.35
C THR A 534 22.51 6.21 3.98
N GLY A 535 21.50 6.51 3.17
CA GLY A 535 21.30 5.93 1.83
C GLY A 535 20.12 4.97 1.74
N GLN A 536 19.78 4.58 0.50
CA GLN A 536 18.60 3.76 0.16
C GLN A 536 18.95 2.30 -0.18
N ASP A 537 20.22 1.90 -0.07
CA ASP A 537 20.63 0.50 -0.28
C ASP A 537 20.09 -0.41 0.84
N ALA A 538 20.11 -1.72 0.60
CA ALA A 538 19.73 -2.73 1.60
C ALA A 538 20.57 -2.62 2.89
N LEU A 539 20.01 -3.04 4.03
CA LEU A 539 20.56 -2.77 5.35
C LEU A 539 22.02 -3.22 5.50
N ALA A 540 22.33 -4.47 5.12
CA ALA A 540 23.68 -5.01 5.26
C ALA A 540 24.68 -4.39 4.26
N VAL A 541 24.25 -4.01 3.07
CA VAL A 541 25.08 -3.33 2.07
C VAL A 541 25.50 -1.94 2.54
N ARG A 542 24.57 -1.19 3.17
CA ARG A 542 24.90 0.11 3.77
C ARG A 542 25.90 -0.02 4.91
N ALA A 543 25.67 -1.00 5.78
CA ALA A 543 26.56 -1.28 6.90
C ALA A 543 27.97 -1.62 6.40
N SER A 544 28.10 -2.49 5.41
CA SER A 544 29.41 -2.88 4.88
C SER A 544 30.13 -1.71 4.16
N LYS A 545 29.39 -0.90 3.39
CA LYS A 545 29.93 0.29 2.72
C LYS A 545 30.46 1.32 3.71
N LYS A 546 29.72 1.58 4.80
CA LYS A 546 30.15 2.50 5.87
C LYS A 546 31.39 1.97 6.57
N LEU A 547 31.40 0.70 6.99
CA LEU A 547 32.57 0.08 7.63
C LEU A 547 33.81 0.09 6.74
N ARG A 548 33.66 -0.11 5.43
CA ARG A 548 34.77 -0.03 4.48
C ARG A 548 35.31 1.40 4.35
N THR A 549 34.43 2.40 4.37
CA THR A 549 34.83 3.82 4.27
C THR A 549 35.59 4.27 5.53
N ASP A 550 35.25 3.70 6.68
CA ASP A 550 35.88 4.00 7.97
C ASP A 550 37.05 3.05 8.30
N ASP A 551 37.54 2.26 7.34
CA ASP A 551 38.59 1.22 7.49
C ASP A 551 38.33 0.21 8.63
N SER A 552 37.08 0.11 9.09
CA SER A 552 36.63 -0.79 10.16
C SER A 552 36.21 -2.18 9.65
N LEU A 553 36.19 -2.38 8.34
CA LEU A 553 36.08 -3.68 7.68
C LEU A 553 37.00 -3.70 6.45
N VAL A 554 38.04 -4.51 6.51
CA VAL A 554 39.05 -4.63 5.47
C VAL A 554 38.68 -5.76 4.51
N THR A 555 38.37 -5.40 3.26
CA THR A 555 38.08 -6.37 2.18
C THR A 555 39.30 -6.76 1.37
N THR A 556 40.36 -5.94 1.42
CA THR A 556 41.62 -6.14 0.71
C THR A 556 42.75 -5.62 1.59
N LEU A 557 43.78 -6.43 1.82
CA LEU A 557 44.92 -6.08 2.66
C LEU A 557 46.20 -6.32 1.87
N ALA A 558 47.12 -5.35 1.87
CA ALA A 558 48.42 -5.50 1.22
C ALA A 558 49.43 -6.18 2.17
N GLY A 559 50.37 -6.96 1.62
CA GLY A 559 51.39 -7.66 2.41
C GLY A 559 52.28 -6.73 3.25
N THR A 560 52.55 -5.51 2.77
CA THR A 560 53.32 -4.49 3.50
C THR A 560 52.56 -3.91 4.69
N VAL A 561 51.25 -3.73 4.56
CA VAL A 561 50.36 -3.28 5.65
C VAL A 561 50.24 -4.37 6.71
N LEU A 562 50.09 -5.63 6.29
CA LEU A 562 50.11 -6.76 7.21
C LEU A 562 51.42 -6.79 8.02
N ARG A 563 52.55 -6.58 7.36
CA ARG A 563 53.85 -6.50 8.03
C ARG A 563 53.92 -5.35 9.04
N ALA A 564 53.42 -4.17 8.68
CA ALA A 564 53.38 -3.01 9.57
C ALA A 564 52.53 -3.29 10.83
N GLU A 565 51.37 -3.93 10.69
CA GLU A 565 50.51 -4.31 11.82
C GLU A 565 51.18 -5.37 12.73
N MET A 566 51.90 -6.33 12.14
CA MET A 566 52.67 -7.34 12.88
C MET A 566 53.89 -6.78 13.62
N ASP A 567 54.42 -5.63 13.20
CA ASP A 567 55.54 -4.96 13.88
C ASP A 567 55.04 -3.95 14.92
N LYS A 568 53.91 -3.29 14.67
CA LYS A 568 53.25 -2.35 15.58
C LYS A 568 52.74 -3.04 16.85
N ILE A 569 52.19 -4.24 16.69
CA ILE A 569 51.71 -5.08 17.78
C ILE A 569 52.55 -6.35 17.75
N PRO A 570 53.11 -6.85 18.87
CA PRO A 570 54.01 -8.01 18.89
C PRO A 570 53.27 -9.33 18.60
N LEU A 571 52.79 -9.51 17.36
CA LEU A 571 52.13 -10.71 16.86
C LEU A 571 53.15 -11.82 16.54
N TRP A 572 54.43 -11.46 16.41
CA TRP A 572 55.53 -12.40 16.29
C TRP A 572 55.76 -13.17 17.59
N ARG A 573 55.69 -14.51 17.55
CA ARG A 573 55.94 -15.38 18.71
C ARG A 573 57.36 -15.94 18.62
N GLY A 574 58.34 -15.06 18.85
CA GLY A 574 59.75 -15.35 18.59
C GLY A 574 60.14 -14.96 17.17
N ASP A 575 60.60 -15.93 16.37
CA ASP A 575 61.11 -15.72 15.00
C ASP A 575 60.11 -16.08 13.89
N HIS A 576 58.97 -16.68 14.25
CA HIS A 576 57.90 -17.04 13.32
C HIS A 576 56.50 -16.95 13.97
N VAL A 577 55.45 -17.05 13.15
CA VAL A 577 54.05 -17.19 13.59
C VAL A 577 53.28 -18.12 12.65
N ALA A 578 52.42 -18.98 13.19
CA ALA A 578 51.57 -19.84 12.37
C ALA A 578 50.46 -19.03 11.68
N VAL A 579 50.20 -19.31 10.40
CA VAL A 579 49.19 -18.59 9.61
C VAL A 579 47.80 -18.77 10.23
N ARG A 580 47.45 -19.98 10.68
CA ARG A 580 46.21 -20.24 11.42
C ARG A 580 46.05 -19.33 12.64
N GLN A 581 47.11 -19.20 13.42
CA GLN A 581 47.09 -18.39 14.63
C GLN A 581 46.92 -16.91 14.31
N LEU A 582 47.49 -16.44 13.19
CA LEU A 582 47.31 -15.07 12.73
C LEU A 582 45.85 -14.80 12.35
N VAL A 583 45.20 -15.73 11.63
CA VAL A 583 43.75 -15.66 11.35
C VAL A 583 42.95 -15.57 12.65
N GLU A 584 43.25 -16.42 13.63
CA GLU A 584 42.58 -16.43 14.93
C GLU A 584 42.83 -15.13 15.72
N ASP A 585 44.05 -14.58 15.69
CA ASP A 585 44.41 -13.34 16.40
C ASP A 585 43.66 -12.14 15.81
N PHE A 586 43.61 -12.01 14.48
CA PHE A 586 42.83 -10.97 13.78
C PHE A 586 41.32 -11.09 14.08
N ALA A 587 40.79 -12.30 14.21
CA ALA A 587 39.39 -12.53 14.57
C ALA A 587 39.10 -12.32 16.07
N ARG A 588 40.10 -12.50 16.95
CA ARG A 588 39.96 -12.45 18.42
C ARG A 588 40.10 -11.05 19.00
N TYR A 589 41.01 -10.25 18.49
CA TYR A 589 41.44 -9.00 19.13
C TYR A 589 40.85 -7.75 18.44
N PRO A 590 39.98 -6.97 19.11
CA PRO A 590 39.34 -5.78 18.54
C PRO A 590 40.26 -4.61 18.20
N TYR A 591 41.51 -4.64 18.68
CA TYR A 591 42.53 -3.64 18.33
C TYR A 591 43.23 -3.92 17.00
N LEU A 592 43.00 -5.10 16.40
CA LEU A 592 43.47 -5.42 15.05
C LEU A 592 42.40 -5.07 14.02
N PRO A 593 42.79 -4.74 12.77
CA PRO A 593 41.82 -4.50 11.70
C PRO A 593 40.88 -5.70 11.50
N ARG A 594 39.58 -5.45 11.48
CA ARG A 594 38.58 -6.49 11.21
C ARG A 594 38.63 -6.88 9.74
N LEU A 595 38.94 -8.15 9.46
CA LEU A 595 38.98 -8.67 8.10
C LEU A 595 37.60 -9.21 7.70
N LYS A 596 37.26 -9.09 6.42
CA LYS A 596 36.05 -9.74 5.86
C LYS A 596 36.03 -11.25 6.14
N ASP A 597 37.14 -11.91 5.83
CA ASP A 597 37.35 -13.34 6.03
C ASP A 597 38.85 -13.69 6.03
N ALA A 598 39.16 -14.96 6.26
CA ALA A 598 40.53 -15.47 6.24
C ALA A 598 41.21 -15.30 4.87
N THR A 599 40.45 -15.23 3.76
CA THR A 599 41.02 -15.13 2.41
C THR A 599 41.70 -13.78 2.18
N VAL A 600 41.23 -12.72 2.82
CA VAL A 600 41.86 -11.39 2.77
C VAL A 600 43.29 -11.44 3.33
N LEU A 601 43.47 -12.13 4.46
CA LEU A 601 44.80 -12.30 5.07
C LEU A 601 45.70 -13.18 4.20
N LEU A 602 45.16 -14.29 3.67
CA LEU A 602 45.92 -15.19 2.81
C LEU A 602 46.34 -14.51 1.51
N ALA A 603 45.49 -13.66 0.92
CA ALA A 603 45.83 -12.85 -0.24
C ALA A 603 46.96 -11.88 0.08
N ALA A 604 46.90 -11.19 1.23
CA ALA A 604 47.97 -10.30 1.70
C ALA A 604 49.30 -11.04 1.88
N ILE A 605 49.27 -12.27 2.41
CA ILE A 605 50.44 -13.12 2.57
C ILE A 605 51.01 -13.50 1.20
N ARG A 606 50.17 -13.94 0.26
CA ARG A 606 50.59 -14.33 -1.10
C ARG A 606 51.23 -13.16 -1.85
N GLU A 607 50.62 -11.97 -1.77
CA GLU A 607 51.17 -10.75 -2.33
C GLU A 607 52.50 -10.37 -1.66
N GLY A 608 52.56 -10.40 -0.33
CA GLY A 608 53.77 -10.09 0.42
C GLY A 608 54.96 -10.99 0.07
N LEU A 609 54.70 -12.28 -0.19
CA LEU A 609 55.74 -13.25 -0.59
C LEU A 609 56.25 -13.04 -2.02
N SER A 610 55.44 -12.50 -2.92
CA SER A 610 55.83 -12.25 -4.31
C SER A 610 56.57 -10.91 -4.50
N LEU A 611 56.65 -10.06 -3.47
CA LEU A 611 57.40 -8.81 -3.53
C LEU A 611 58.90 -9.05 -3.69
N LEU A 612 59.52 -8.36 -4.64
CA LEU A 612 60.98 -8.40 -4.86
C LEU A 612 61.76 -7.86 -3.64
N LEU A 613 61.16 -6.93 -2.89
CA LEU A 613 61.72 -6.32 -1.67
C LEU A 613 61.24 -7.02 -0.38
N TRP A 614 60.88 -8.30 -0.43
CA TRP A 614 60.34 -9.04 0.73
C TRP A 614 61.26 -9.01 1.96
N MET A 615 62.56 -8.86 1.76
CA MET A 615 63.56 -8.74 2.84
C MET A 615 63.38 -7.48 3.69
N GLN A 616 62.87 -6.39 3.11
CA GLN A 616 62.70 -5.09 3.76
C GLN A 616 61.23 -4.78 4.09
N GLU A 617 60.31 -5.21 3.22
CA GLU A 617 58.92 -4.74 3.25
C GLU A 617 57.89 -5.82 3.66
N SER A 618 58.26 -7.10 3.74
CA SER A 618 57.33 -8.18 4.09
C SER A 618 57.92 -9.27 5.00
N PHE A 619 57.90 -10.54 4.58
CA PHE A 619 58.20 -11.74 5.36
C PHE A 619 58.44 -12.96 4.44
N ALA A 620 58.92 -14.06 5.01
CA ALA A 620 59.08 -15.34 4.32
C ALA A 620 58.07 -16.38 4.82
N TYR A 621 57.90 -17.47 4.07
CA TYR A 621 56.97 -18.55 4.41
C TYR A 621 57.70 -19.89 4.54
N ALA A 622 57.35 -20.71 5.52
CA ALA A 622 57.87 -22.06 5.70
C ALA A 622 56.73 -23.06 5.94
N ASP A 623 56.90 -24.30 5.49
CA ASP A 623 55.91 -25.36 5.68
C ASP A 623 55.91 -25.92 7.12
N SER A 624 57.08 -25.94 7.79
CA SER A 624 57.21 -26.33 9.21
C SER A 624 58.55 -25.89 9.82
N TYR A 625 58.65 -25.91 11.15
CA TYR A 625 59.90 -25.66 11.89
C TYR A 625 60.41 -26.95 12.53
N ASP A 626 61.70 -27.24 12.35
CA ASP A 626 62.39 -28.42 12.89
C ASP A 626 63.19 -28.03 14.13
N GLU A 627 62.63 -28.26 15.31
CA GLU A 627 63.23 -27.86 16.59
C GLU A 627 64.57 -28.57 16.87
N ALA A 628 64.75 -29.81 16.41
CA ALA A 628 65.98 -30.58 16.64
C ALA A 628 67.16 -30.08 15.80
N ALA A 629 66.88 -29.57 14.60
CA ALA A 629 67.89 -29.06 13.67
C ALA A 629 67.96 -27.52 13.62
N GLY A 630 67.07 -26.81 14.33
CA GLY A 630 67.00 -25.34 14.35
C GLY A 630 66.74 -24.72 12.97
N ARG A 631 65.99 -25.40 12.10
CA ARG A 631 65.81 -25.01 10.68
C ARG A 631 64.35 -24.96 10.24
N TYR A 632 64.03 -24.06 9.32
CA TYR A 632 62.73 -23.99 8.66
C TYR A 632 62.70 -24.91 7.43
N ARG A 633 61.72 -25.81 7.35
CA ARG A 633 61.55 -26.73 6.21
C ARG A 633 60.61 -26.09 5.18
N GLY A 634 60.98 -26.20 3.90
CA GLY A 634 60.19 -25.63 2.80
C GLY A 634 60.14 -24.10 2.82
N LEU A 635 61.25 -23.45 3.23
CA LEU A 635 61.36 -22.00 3.29
C LEU A 635 61.31 -21.40 1.86
N ARG A 636 60.33 -20.54 1.60
CA ARG A 636 60.12 -19.86 0.31
C ARG A 636 60.00 -18.36 0.54
N ALA A 637 60.62 -17.58 -0.35
CA ALA A 637 60.53 -16.13 -0.37
C ALA A 637 60.82 -15.59 -1.78
N GLY A 638 60.05 -14.61 -2.26
CA GLY A 638 60.13 -14.13 -3.64
C GLY A 638 59.46 -15.05 -4.69
N GLU A 639 58.66 -16.02 -4.25
CA GLU A 639 57.97 -17.00 -5.10
C GLU A 639 56.46 -16.98 -4.83
N LEU A 640 55.67 -17.36 -5.84
CA LEU A 640 54.22 -17.41 -5.74
C LEU A 640 53.78 -18.71 -5.06
N VAL A 641 53.29 -18.60 -3.82
CA VAL A 641 52.82 -19.74 -3.03
C VAL A 641 51.30 -19.88 -3.14
N THR A 642 50.81 -21.10 -3.35
CA THR A 642 49.38 -21.41 -3.30
C THR A 642 48.96 -21.68 -1.85
N LEU A 643 48.31 -20.72 -1.23
CA LEU A 643 47.67 -20.87 0.09
C LEU A 643 46.17 -20.98 -0.08
N SER A 644 45.55 -21.94 0.61
CA SER A 644 44.09 -22.11 0.67
C SER A 644 43.59 -21.99 2.10
N ALA A 645 42.32 -21.58 2.26
CA ALA A 645 41.67 -21.51 3.57
C ALA A 645 41.57 -22.88 4.27
N ASP A 646 41.63 -23.97 3.50
CA ASP A 646 41.56 -25.35 4.01
C ASP A 646 42.89 -25.86 4.58
N ASN A 647 44.01 -25.19 4.28
CA ASN A 647 45.35 -25.59 4.74
C ASN A 647 46.14 -24.39 5.29
N LEU A 648 45.98 -24.12 6.59
CA LEU A 648 46.60 -23.00 7.32
C LEU A 648 47.85 -23.42 8.12
N ASN A 649 48.47 -24.56 7.78
CA ASN A 649 49.54 -25.17 8.58
C ASN A 649 50.92 -24.52 8.40
N GLY A 650 51.03 -23.50 7.54
CA GLY A 650 52.28 -22.79 7.28
C GLY A 650 52.70 -21.81 8.38
N LEU A 651 53.98 -21.44 8.34
CA LEU A 651 54.62 -20.49 9.24
C LEU A 651 55.10 -19.26 8.46
N LEU A 652 54.75 -18.07 8.95
CA LEU A 652 55.36 -16.81 8.55
C LEU A 652 56.63 -16.61 9.36
N VAL A 653 57.75 -16.34 8.69
CA VAL A 653 59.08 -16.23 9.30
C VAL A 653 59.61 -14.80 9.12
N LYS A 654 60.27 -14.29 10.16
CA LYS A 654 60.93 -12.97 10.09
C LYS A 654 61.98 -12.96 8.95
N PRO A 655 62.02 -11.90 8.11
CA PRO A 655 62.93 -11.82 6.97
C PRO A 655 64.40 -12.01 7.36
N ALA A 656 64.84 -11.40 8.47
CA ALA A 656 66.22 -11.51 8.94
C ALA A 656 66.63 -12.93 9.36
N VAL A 657 65.68 -13.79 9.71
CA VAL A 657 65.92 -15.19 10.09
C VAL A 657 65.91 -16.08 8.84
N ALA A 658 64.93 -15.86 7.97
CA ALA A 658 64.84 -16.53 6.69
C ALA A 658 66.06 -16.26 5.79
N GLN A 659 66.53 -15.02 5.75
CA GLN A 659 67.73 -14.63 5.01
C GLN A 659 68.97 -15.36 5.53
N ARG A 660 69.17 -15.41 6.85
CA ARG A 660 70.31 -16.12 7.46
C ARG A 660 70.34 -17.61 7.08
N GLN A 661 69.18 -18.27 7.04
CA GLN A 661 69.10 -19.67 6.61
C GLN A 661 69.35 -19.83 5.11
N LEU A 662 68.75 -19.00 4.26
CA LEU A 662 68.97 -19.04 2.81
C LEU A 662 70.43 -18.76 2.44
N GLU A 663 71.10 -17.83 3.12
CA GLU A 663 72.51 -17.53 2.91
C GLU A 663 73.42 -18.69 3.37
N ALA A 664 73.10 -19.33 4.50
CA ALA A 664 73.82 -20.50 4.99
C ALA A 664 73.68 -21.71 4.06
N GLU A 665 72.50 -21.91 3.47
CA GLU A 665 72.24 -23.00 2.49
C GLU A 665 72.86 -22.70 1.11
N ARG A 666 73.13 -21.43 0.80
CA ARG A 666 73.78 -21.00 -0.46
C ARG A 666 75.31 -21.08 -0.42
N GLN A 667 75.91 -21.28 0.76
CA GLN A 667 77.34 -21.55 0.88
C GLN A 667 77.63 -23.02 0.53
N PRO A 668 78.52 -23.32 -0.45
CA PRO A 668 78.84 -24.69 -0.82
C PRO A 668 79.60 -25.39 0.32
N ILE A 669 79.11 -26.57 0.71
CA ILE A 669 79.81 -27.52 1.58
C ILE A 669 81.12 -27.94 0.89
N THR A 670 82.25 -27.48 1.39
CA THR A 670 83.59 -27.92 0.95
C THR A 670 83.81 -29.39 1.36
N PRO A 671 84.16 -30.31 0.45
CA PRO A 671 84.48 -31.70 0.82
C PRO A 671 85.85 -31.78 1.51
N PRO A 672 86.07 -32.72 2.47
CA PRO A 672 87.34 -32.86 3.17
C PRO A 672 88.43 -33.46 2.26
N SER A 673 89.67 -32.98 2.43
CA SER A 673 90.85 -33.34 1.62
C SER A 673 91.35 -34.79 1.87
N PRO A 674 91.90 -35.49 0.85
CA PRO A 674 92.55 -36.79 1.04
C PRO A 674 94.07 -36.67 1.32
N GLN A 675 94.57 -37.55 2.20
CA GLN A 675 95.98 -37.80 2.51
C GLN A 675 96.69 -38.69 1.43
N PRO A 676 98.04 -38.71 1.38
CA PRO A 676 98.82 -39.27 0.25
C PRO A 676 99.05 -40.80 0.34
N PRO A 677 99.30 -41.51 -0.79
CA PRO A 677 99.53 -42.95 -0.79
C PRO A 677 101.03 -43.34 -0.81
N GLY A 678 101.37 -44.40 -0.07
CA GLY A 678 102.56 -45.24 -0.21
C GLY A 678 102.21 -46.64 -0.75
N PRO A 679 103.21 -47.47 -1.14
CA PRO A 679 103.19 -48.27 -2.37
C PRO A 679 102.57 -49.67 -2.26
N GLY A 680 102.21 -50.25 -3.43
CA GLY A 680 101.56 -51.56 -3.62
C GLY A 680 102.39 -52.79 -3.21
N PRO A 681 101.94 -54.03 -3.51
CA PRO A 681 101.94 -54.49 -4.91
C PRO A 681 100.81 -55.48 -5.30
N GLY A 682 100.61 -55.65 -6.62
CA GLY A 682 100.52 -57.01 -7.17
C GLY A 682 99.28 -57.40 -8.01
N VAL A 683 99.50 -57.45 -9.33
CA VAL A 683 99.00 -58.45 -10.31
C VAL A 683 97.51 -58.39 -10.66
N GLY A 684 97.10 -57.88 -11.84
CA GLY A 684 97.09 -58.54 -13.17
C GLY A 684 95.61 -58.67 -13.59
N LEU A 685 95.11 -58.54 -14.83
CA LEU A 685 95.60 -58.64 -16.21
C LEU A 685 94.53 -57.95 -17.11
N SER A 686 94.94 -57.02 -17.98
CA SER A 686 94.85 -57.06 -19.46
C SER A 686 93.49 -56.86 -20.15
N GLY A 687 93.39 -55.82 -20.98
CA GLY A 687 92.38 -55.62 -22.03
C GLY A 687 92.39 -54.21 -22.68
N GLU A 688 93.37 -53.94 -23.55
CA GLU A 688 93.51 -52.77 -24.45
C GLU A 688 92.56 -52.81 -25.69
N PRO A 689 92.56 -51.85 -26.68
CA PRO A 689 92.67 -50.37 -26.62
C PRO A 689 91.74 -49.58 -27.61
N GLY A 690 91.45 -48.31 -27.27
CA GLY A 690 91.25 -47.16 -28.20
C GLY A 690 89.88 -46.95 -28.90
N PRO A 691 89.63 -45.82 -29.62
CA PRO A 691 90.18 -44.45 -29.48
C PRO A 691 89.07 -43.34 -29.56
N GLN A 692 89.37 -42.10 -29.12
CA GLN A 692 88.75 -40.86 -29.65
C GLN A 692 89.71 -40.26 -30.71
N PRO A 693 89.31 -39.41 -31.69
CA PRO A 693 88.03 -38.71 -31.95
C PRO A 693 87.53 -38.85 -33.42
N PRO A 694 86.34 -38.31 -33.82
CA PRO A 694 86.29 -36.94 -34.37
C PRO A 694 84.98 -36.15 -34.07
N ARG A 695 85.05 -34.82 -34.00
CA ARG A 695 83.93 -33.89 -34.38
C ARG A 695 83.82 -33.91 -35.92
N PRO A 696 82.69 -33.60 -36.62
CA PRO A 696 81.39 -32.98 -36.26
C PRO A 696 80.18 -33.82 -36.89
N PRO A 697 78.88 -33.42 -37.01
CA PRO A 697 78.29 -32.11 -37.38
C PRO A 697 77.26 -31.56 -36.37
N GLU A 698 76.99 -30.26 -36.46
CA GLU A 698 75.85 -29.60 -35.80
C GLU A 698 74.53 -30.33 -36.13
N PRO A 699 73.68 -30.65 -35.14
CA PRO A 699 72.30 -30.99 -35.41
C PRO A 699 71.57 -29.72 -35.92
N PRO A 700 70.72 -29.84 -36.95
CA PRO A 700 70.01 -28.71 -37.52
C PRO A 700 69.10 -28.07 -36.46
N ALA A 701 68.97 -26.74 -36.52
CA ALA A 701 68.03 -25.99 -35.69
C ALA A 701 66.66 -26.68 -35.69
N SER A 702 66.23 -27.16 -34.53
CA SER A 702 64.91 -27.75 -34.37
C SER A 702 63.87 -26.68 -34.69
N HIS A 703 63.13 -26.87 -35.78
CA HIS A 703 61.98 -26.03 -36.08
C HIS A 703 60.96 -26.20 -34.94
N ALA A 704 60.72 -25.13 -34.18
CA ALA A 704 59.69 -25.11 -33.16
C ALA A 704 58.32 -25.50 -33.77
N PRO A 705 57.50 -26.32 -33.08
CA PRO A 705 56.21 -26.76 -33.59
C PRO A 705 55.29 -25.55 -33.83
N LYS A 706 54.78 -25.42 -35.06
CA LYS A 706 54.00 -24.25 -35.50
C LYS A 706 52.48 -24.41 -35.32
N ARG A 707 52.00 -25.59 -34.93
CA ARG A 707 50.56 -25.89 -34.78
C ARG A 707 50.35 -26.84 -33.59
N PHE A 708 49.31 -26.59 -32.81
CA PHE A 708 48.83 -27.44 -31.72
C PHE A 708 47.45 -28.01 -32.10
N HIS A 709 47.23 -29.29 -31.86
CA HIS A 709 45.95 -29.98 -32.02
C HIS A 709 45.81 -31.00 -30.88
N GLY A 710 44.68 -30.98 -30.18
CA GLY A 710 44.36 -31.94 -29.13
C GLY A 710 42.86 -32.01 -28.87
N SER A 711 42.37 -33.20 -28.55
CA SER A 711 41.01 -33.47 -28.11
C SER A 711 41.04 -34.11 -26.72
N VAL A 712 40.01 -33.84 -25.91
CA VAL A 712 39.86 -34.39 -24.57
C VAL A 712 38.40 -34.69 -24.31
N VAL A 713 38.11 -35.89 -23.80
CA VAL A 713 36.75 -36.30 -23.43
C VAL A 713 36.44 -35.77 -22.04
N LEU A 714 35.36 -35.00 -21.91
CA LEU A 714 34.93 -34.41 -20.64
C LEU A 714 33.81 -35.23 -20.01
N ASP A 715 33.76 -35.24 -18.67
CA ASP A 715 32.65 -35.80 -17.92
C ASP A 715 31.44 -34.87 -18.03
N ALA A 716 30.33 -35.37 -18.56
CA ALA A 716 29.11 -34.59 -18.77
C ALA A 716 28.55 -33.94 -17.50
N THR A 717 28.78 -34.54 -16.32
CA THR A 717 28.29 -33.99 -15.03
C THR A 717 29.17 -32.86 -14.49
N ARG A 718 30.39 -32.71 -15.01
CA ARG A 718 31.40 -31.72 -14.57
C ARG A 718 31.95 -30.86 -15.72
N ALA A 719 31.32 -30.92 -16.89
CA ALA A 719 31.81 -30.30 -18.13
C ALA A 719 32.18 -28.82 -17.97
N GLY A 720 31.42 -28.02 -17.20
CA GLY A 720 31.73 -26.61 -16.97
C GLY A 720 33.03 -26.37 -16.16
N ARG A 721 33.29 -27.21 -15.14
CA ARG A 721 34.51 -27.12 -14.33
C ARG A 721 35.73 -27.57 -15.13
N ASP A 722 35.60 -28.67 -15.86
CA ASP A 722 36.71 -29.25 -16.62
C ASP A 722 37.05 -28.39 -17.85
N ALA A 723 36.04 -27.83 -18.53
CA ALA A 723 36.25 -26.84 -19.59
C ALA A 723 36.93 -25.56 -19.05
N GLY A 724 36.55 -25.10 -17.85
CA GLY A 724 37.22 -23.98 -17.17
C GLY A 724 38.71 -24.28 -16.92
N LYS A 725 39.02 -25.49 -16.43
CA LYS A 725 40.40 -25.92 -16.22
C LYS A 725 41.21 -25.99 -17.52
N ILE A 726 40.61 -26.43 -18.63
CA ILE A 726 41.26 -26.44 -19.95
C ILE A 726 41.47 -25.02 -20.48
N ALA A 727 40.52 -24.11 -20.20
CA ALA A 727 40.67 -22.71 -20.54
C ALA A 727 41.89 -22.09 -19.84
N ASP A 728 42.03 -22.34 -18.53
CA ASP A 728 43.11 -21.77 -17.72
C ASP A 728 44.48 -22.43 -17.99
N GLU A 729 44.52 -23.75 -18.13
CA GLU A 729 45.78 -24.51 -18.18
C GLU A 729 46.29 -24.78 -19.62
N VAL A 730 45.47 -24.54 -20.66
CA VAL A 730 45.87 -24.82 -22.06
C VAL A 730 45.57 -23.63 -22.97
N ILE A 731 44.32 -23.17 -23.02
CA ILE A 731 43.90 -22.13 -23.98
C ILE A 731 44.57 -20.78 -23.63
N ALA A 732 44.63 -20.41 -22.35
CA ALA A 732 45.26 -19.16 -21.90
C ALA A 732 46.73 -19.06 -22.34
N HIS A 733 47.49 -20.16 -22.28
CA HIS A 733 48.87 -20.20 -22.74
C HIS A 733 49.01 -20.09 -24.26
N LEU A 734 48.08 -20.65 -25.04
CA LEU A 734 48.09 -20.56 -26.50
C LEU A 734 47.64 -19.18 -27.01
N VAL A 735 46.67 -18.55 -26.36
CA VAL A 735 46.19 -17.19 -26.68
C VAL A 735 47.22 -16.13 -26.29
N GLY A 736 48.03 -16.37 -25.26
CA GLY A 736 49.11 -15.48 -24.85
C GLY A 736 50.27 -15.36 -25.86
N LEU A 737 50.31 -16.18 -26.91
CA LEU A 737 51.34 -16.13 -27.95
C LEU A 737 51.01 -15.07 -29.00
N VAL A 738 51.93 -14.12 -29.21
CA VAL A 738 51.77 -13.00 -30.15
C VAL A 738 51.54 -13.53 -31.58
N GLY A 739 50.36 -13.24 -32.14
CA GLY A 739 49.96 -13.64 -33.49
C GLY A 739 49.33 -15.03 -33.62
N ALA A 740 49.06 -15.74 -32.52
CA ALA A 740 48.36 -17.02 -32.56
C ALA A 740 46.85 -16.84 -32.76
N SER A 741 46.28 -17.59 -33.71
CA SER A 741 44.83 -17.72 -33.88
C SER A 741 44.37 -19.03 -33.24
N VAL A 742 43.67 -18.94 -32.12
CA VAL A 742 43.17 -20.11 -31.38
C VAL A 742 41.68 -20.27 -31.66
N THR A 743 41.29 -21.41 -32.24
CA THR A 743 39.89 -21.79 -32.45
C THR A 743 39.56 -22.95 -31.52
N VAL A 744 38.49 -22.82 -30.74
CA VAL A 744 38.00 -23.85 -29.81
C VAL A 744 36.66 -24.35 -30.32
N THR A 745 36.56 -25.65 -30.56
CA THR A 745 35.33 -26.32 -30.98
C THR A 745 34.85 -27.22 -29.85
N LEU A 746 33.59 -27.06 -29.44
CA LEU A 746 32.94 -27.94 -28.48
C LEU A 746 32.00 -28.89 -29.23
N GLU A 747 32.26 -30.18 -29.13
CA GLU A 747 31.44 -31.24 -29.71
C GLU A 747 30.72 -31.98 -28.59
N ILE A 748 29.42 -32.24 -28.77
CA ILE A 748 28.55 -32.88 -27.77
C ILE A 748 27.91 -34.08 -28.44
N GLU A 749 28.29 -35.28 -27.99
CA GLU A 749 27.76 -36.56 -28.46
C GLU A 749 26.98 -37.22 -27.32
N ALA A 750 25.78 -37.71 -27.62
CA ALA A 750 24.93 -38.39 -26.66
C ALA A 750 24.25 -39.58 -27.35
N GLU A 751 24.62 -40.79 -26.94
CA GLU A 751 23.97 -42.03 -27.37
C GLU A 751 22.74 -42.30 -26.47
N ILE A 752 21.55 -42.42 -27.08
CA ILE A 752 20.28 -42.59 -26.36
C ILE A 752 19.58 -43.86 -26.87
N PRO A 753 19.94 -45.06 -26.35
CA PRO A 753 19.51 -46.34 -26.91
C PRO A 753 17.99 -46.57 -26.93
N GLY A 754 17.23 -45.86 -26.10
CA GLY A 754 15.76 -45.96 -26.02
C GLY A 754 15.00 -44.91 -26.82
N GLY A 755 15.70 -44.07 -27.60
CA GLY A 755 15.13 -42.89 -28.26
C GLY A 755 14.96 -41.70 -27.31
N ALA A 756 15.16 -40.50 -27.83
CA ALA A 756 15.00 -39.26 -27.06
C ALA A 756 13.50 -38.89 -26.95
N PRO A 757 12.96 -38.65 -25.74
CA PRO A 757 11.58 -38.19 -25.57
C PRO A 757 11.32 -36.85 -26.27
N GLU A 758 10.13 -36.67 -26.85
CA GLU A 758 9.79 -35.48 -27.68
C GLU A 758 10.02 -34.13 -26.97
N HIS A 759 9.74 -34.06 -25.67
CA HIS A 759 9.98 -32.84 -24.88
C HIS A 759 11.47 -32.50 -24.76
N VAL A 760 12.36 -33.51 -24.75
CA VAL A 760 13.82 -33.34 -24.70
C VAL A 760 14.32 -32.90 -26.07
N VAL A 761 13.86 -33.54 -27.15
CA VAL A 761 14.20 -33.17 -28.54
C VAL A 761 13.85 -31.71 -28.79
N ARG A 762 12.64 -31.28 -28.41
CA ARG A 762 12.18 -29.88 -28.54
C ARG A 762 13.07 -28.92 -27.76
N THR A 763 13.33 -29.22 -26.48
CA THR A 763 14.11 -28.34 -25.59
C THR A 763 15.56 -28.20 -26.05
N VAL A 764 16.21 -29.30 -26.44
CA VAL A 764 17.61 -29.28 -26.90
C VAL A 764 17.73 -28.55 -28.24
N THR A 765 16.80 -28.77 -29.17
CA THR A 765 16.79 -28.10 -30.49
C THR A 765 16.60 -26.59 -30.36
N GLU A 766 15.67 -26.16 -29.49
CA GLU A 766 15.42 -24.73 -29.24
C GLU A 766 16.61 -24.02 -28.57
N ASN A 767 17.22 -24.69 -27.59
CA ASN A 767 18.42 -24.18 -26.92
C ASN A 767 19.63 -24.14 -27.85
N ALA A 768 19.85 -25.17 -28.68
CA ALA A 768 20.94 -25.20 -29.64
C ALA A 768 20.83 -24.07 -30.67
N ARG A 769 19.60 -23.75 -31.11
CA ARG A 769 19.34 -22.60 -32.00
C ARG A 769 19.63 -21.26 -31.31
N THR A 770 19.23 -21.12 -30.05
CA THR A 770 19.47 -19.91 -29.24
C THR A 770 20.97 -19.70 -28.97
N LEU A 771 21.69 -20.80 -28.73
CA LEU A 771 23.13 -20.82 -28.48
C LEU A 771 23.99 -20.84 -29.77
N LYS A 772 23.35 -20.75 -30.94
CA LYS A 772 23.99 -20.64 -32.27
C LYS A 772 24.92 -21.81 -32.62
N PHE A 773 24.51 -23.04 -32.33
CA PHE A 773 25.24 -24.23 -32.79
C PHE A 773 25.38 -24.23 -34.32
N THR A 774 26.58 -24.49 -34.83
CA THR A 774 26.87 -24.49 -36.27
C THR A 774 26.36 -25.75 -36.99
N SER A 775 26.22 -26.87 -36.27
CA SER A 775 25.60 -28.12 -36.71
C SER A 775 24.86 -28.74 -35.52
N GLN A 776 23.59 -29.11 -35.69
CA GLN A 776 22.78 -29.74 -34.64
C GLN A 776 21.62 -30.53 -35.25
N GLY A 777 21.31 -31.69 -34.69
CA GLY A 777 20.20 -32.56 -35.09
C GLY A 777 20.18 -33.83 -34.23
N PHE A 778 19.00 -34.42 -34.05
CA PHE A 778 18.89 -35.79 -33.60
C PHE A 778 18.80 -36.66 -34.85
N GLU A 779 19.64 -37.68 -34.95
CA GLU A 779 19.63 -38.63 -36.05
C GLU A 779 18.77 -39.84 -35.63
N GLU A 780 17.83 -40.22 -36.50
CA GLU A 780 17.14 -41.51 -36.40
C GLU A 780 18.06 -42.50 -37.10
N GLU A 781 18.83 -43.31 -36.36
CA GLU A 781 19.57 -44.44 -36.94
C GLU A 781 18.62 -45.43 -37.63
#